data_AF-A0A937XGE2-F1
#
_entry.id   AF-A0A937XGE2-F1
#
_cell.length_a   1.000
_cell.length_b   1.000
_cell.length_c   1.000
_cell.angle_alpha   90.00
_cell.angle_beta   90.00
_cell.angle_gamma   90.00
#
_symmetry.space_group_name_H-M   'P 1'
#
loop_
_entity.id
_entity.type
_entity.pdbx_description
1 polymer ?
#
loop_
_entity_poly.entity_id
_entity_poly.type
_entity_poly.pdbx_seq_one_letter_code
_entity_poly.pdbx_strand_id
1 'polypeptide(L)'
;MIRSRHIRSLACLLAAVVLLGAGCAYYNTFYNAQAAYREGVKLRDQNQNSPAKAKFDKAIEKSAFVIQRWPKSRWVDDALFLIGASYYQQGQYDRAVRSFDQLSLAFPTSGFVPRGELYRGLALLAGKQYGTARVTLDAVKQKYPRLADEATYSLAKSFIDRKETERGTDSLAEFLDRFPRSRFRIPALKLLADGSFSLRRFAAAEKWYESYAGLTDDPKQRALANLKIAACRYEQGKNEEAIVQVSDVLGRYTDLDDEANLLLGKTLTATGRQSDALGAWAKVKGASDLGAESAFRIGKHYEEAAEFDRARAYYDTARIRRVDSDYGVLAVKRLALLDALAARTTGKKAGGDSLQPGEAMFLVAEVNNLNLGDYDKAMDLYQKVHDSFPETDWAAKALFAKAWILRNAKSDSAAAEPLLREVIAEYPQTEYADESRRWLGLPVPKRERKKTEVKPETTAAAPPPPARETAKVPGLEPVTSESPPGDSDETTIPGEPGAFPRDHRGPGWTERPDVAGGPPGWRVRPGMQPGAPQKEEGEAGQEPPAGPSSARDTLPGQPTPATEGPGSAARSREDTLPAEQPAAAEVDTAKQSGTTARLELEIVRFATDSWQIQAADSARLIAAAESLKAHPEVGIEVVGHCDPRASERYNQQLGMKRAQEVKEFLVAAGIEPGRISVRSEGEKRPVSTKPDEFWLSRRVEFEYR
;
A
#
# COMPACT_ATOMS: atom_id res chain seq x y z
N MET A 1 -71.89 40.34 6.50
CA MET A 1 -70.59 40.26 7.23
C MET A 1 -70.20 38.84 7.66
N ILE A 2 -71.13 37.98 8.08
CA ILE A 2 -70.84 36.64 8.66
C ILE A 2 -70.14 35.67 7.68
N ARG A 3 -70.56 35.62 6.40
CA ARG A 3 -69.90 34.78 5.36
C ARG A 3 -68.41 35.12 5.13
N SER A 4 -68.02 36.39 5.27
CA SER A 4 -66.63 36.82 5.05
C SER A 4 -65.68 36.39 6.17
N ARG A 5 -66.18 36.22 7.40
CA ARG A 5 -65.40 35.73 8.54
C ARG A 5 -65.11 34.23 8.41
N HIS A 6 -66.09 33.43 8.00
CA HIS A 6 -65.92 31.99 7.79
C HIS A 6 -64.96 31.65 6.64
N ILE A 7 -64.97 32.42 5.55
CA ILE A 7 -64.03 32.23 4.44
C ILE A 7 -62.60 32.58 4.87
N ARG A 8 -62.41 33.65 5.66
CA ARG A 8 -61.09 34.02 6.20
C ARG A 8 -60.58 33.01 7.22
N SER A 9 -61.43 32.50 8.12
CA SER A 9 -61.04 31.46 9.07
C SER A 9 -60.72 30.13 8.37
N LEU A 10 -61.48 29.74 7.34
CA LEU A 10 -61.18 28.54 6.55
C LEU A 10 -59.89 28.69 5.75
N ALA A 11 -59.62 29.87 5.19
CA ALA A 11 -58.36 30.18 4.51
C ALA A 11 -57.16 30.18 5.47
N CYS A 12 -57.31 30.71 6.69
CA CYS A 12 -56.27 30.63 7.72
C CYS A 12 -56.01 29.20 8.18
N LEU A 13 -57.06 28.37 8.28
CA LEU A 13 -56.94 26.97 8.70
C LEU A 13 -56.32 26.10 7.60
N LEU A 14 -56.69 26.32 6.33
CA LEU A 14 -56.01 25.72 5.17
C LEU A 14 -54.55 26.18 5.05
N ALA A 15 -54.27 27.46 5.27
CA ALA A 15 -52.90 27.97 5.29
C ALA A 15 -52.08 27.35 6.43
N ALA A 16 -52.66 27.17 7.62
CA ALA A 16 -52.01 26.51 8.75
C ALA A 16 -51.73 25.02 8.47
N VAL A 17 -52.68 24.28 7.85
CA VAL A 17 -52.49 22.88 7.45
C VAL A 17 -51.41 22.75 6.36
N VAL A 18 -51.37 23.66 5.39
CA VAL A 18 -50.32 23.69 4.35
C VAL A 18 -48.95 24.01 4.96
N LEU A 19 -48.87 24.93 5.92
CA LEU A 19 -47.63 25.28 6.62
C LEU A 19 -47.12 24.14 7.52
N LEU A 20 -48.02 23.44 8.23
CA LEU A 20 -47.69 22.28 9.06
C LEU A 20 -47.28 21.06 8.23
N GLY A 21 -47.98 20.78 7.12
CA GLY A 21 -47.64 19.69 6.19
C GLY A 21 -46.32 19.91 5.46
N ALA A 22 -46.02 21.16 5.06
CA ALA A 22 -44.75 21.53 4.46
C ALA A 22 -43.58 21.39 5.45
N GLY A 23 -43.79 21.71 6.74
CA GLY A 23 -42.83 21.55 7.83
C GLY A 23 -42.34 20.10 8.02
N CYS A 24 -43.27 19.14 8.00
CA CYS A 24 -42.97 17.72 8.19
C CYS A 24 -42.26 17.09 6.98
N ALA A 25 -42.60 17.52 5.76
CA ALA A 25 -42.09 16.91 4.53
C ALA A 25 -40.58 17.13 4.31
N TYR A 26 -40.06 18.34 4.55
CA TYR A 26 -38.63 18.61 4.34
C TYR A 26 -37.74 18.02 5.44
N TYR A 27 -38.21 18.01 6.70
CA TYR A 27 -37.49 17.37 7.80
C TYR A 27 -37.35 15.87 7.56
N ASN A 28 -38.44 15.19 7.18
CA ASN A 28 -38.42 13.77 6.86
C ASN A 28 -37.46 13.46 5.70
N THR A 29 -37.38 14.36 4.71
CA THR A 29 -36.45 14.20 3.57
C THR A 29 -34.99 14.26 4.03
N PHE A 30 -34.62 15.28 4.81
CA PHE A 30 -33.24 15.42 5.27
C PHE A 30 -32.85 14.34 6.28
N TYR A 31 -33.76 13.96 7.17
CA TYR A 31 -33.57 12.83 8.08
C TYR A 31 -33.27 11.54 7.31
N ASN A 32 -34.01 11.27 6.23
CA ASN A 32 -33.75 10.13 5.36
C ASN A 32 -32.37 10.21 4.67
N ALA A 33 -31.91 11.42 4.33
CA ALA A 33 -30.57 11.62 3.79
C ALA A 33 -29.48 11.24 4.82
N GLN A 34 -29.62 11.69 6.06
CA GLN A 34 -28.70 11.36 7.14
C GLN A 34 -28.69 9.85 7.45
N ALA A 35 -29.87 9.24 7.50
CA ALA A 35 -30.01 7.80 7.74
C ALA A 35 -29.30 7.00 6.64
N ALA A 36 -29.49 7.37 5.38
CA ALA A 36 -28.80 6.75 4.25
C ALA A 36 -27.27 6.90 4.37
N TYR A 37 -26.77 8.10 4.70
CA TYR A 37 -25.32 8.30 4.90
C TYR A 37 -24.75 7.40 5.99
N ARG A 38 -25.40 7.33 7.17
CA ARG A 38 -24.95 6.49 8.30
C ARG A 38 -24.90 5.01 7.92
N GLU A 39 -25.92 4.54 7.20
CA GLU A 39 -25.96 3.17 6.69
C GLU A 39 -24.84 2.93 5.67
N GLY A 40 -24.57 3.89 4.79
CA GLY A 40 -23.46 3.84 3.84
C GLY A 40 -22.10 3.69 4.53
N VAL A 41 -21.83 4.47 5.58
CA VAL A 41 -20.59 4.33 6.36
C VAL A 41 -20.49 2.93 6.97
N LYS A 42 -21.55 2.45 7.64
CA LYS A 42 -21.57 1.11 8.24
C LYS A 42 -21.28 0.01 7.23
N LEU A 43 -21.88 0.07 6.04
CA LEU A 43 -21.64 -0.91 4.96
C LEU A 43 -20.19 -0.85 4.47
N ARG A 44 -19.63 0.36 4.33
CA ARG A 44 -18.24 0.52 3.89
C ARG A 44 -17.25 -0.05 4.90
N ASP A 45 -17.50 0.12 6.19
CA ASP A 45 -16.65 -0.44 7.25
C ASP A 45 -16.72 -1.97 7.29
N GLN A 46 -17.78 -2.55 6.74
CA GLN A 46 -17.93 -3.99 6.50
C GLN A 46 -17.35 -4.43 5.15
N ASN A 47 -16.57 -3.58 4.47
CA ASN A 47 -16.05 -3.75 3.12
C ASN A 47 -17.13 -3.99 2.03
N GLN A 48 -18.38 -3.60 2.29
CA GLN A 48 -19.49 -3.70 1.33
C GLN A 48 -19.57 -2.43 0.47
N ASN A 49 -18.59 -2.24 -0.41
CA ASN A 49 -18.41 -1.00 -1.17
C ASN A 49 -19.57 -0.65 -2.12
N SER A 50 -20.10 -1.62 -2.87
CA SER A 50 -21.21 -1.36 -3.81
C SER A 50 -22.51 -0.99 -3.09
N PRO A 51 -22.96 -1.73 -2.06
CA PRO A 51 -24.09 -1.31 -1.22
C PRO A 51 -23.87 0.05 -0.54
N ALA A 52 -22.66 0.30 -0.02
CA ALA A 52 -22.32 1.58 0.61
C ALA A 52 -22.49 2.75 -0.37
N LYS A 53 -21.98 2.60 -1.60
CA LYS A 53 -22.11 3.62 -2.65
C LYS A 53 -23.58 3.97 -2.91
N ALA A 54 -24.45 2.98 -3.07
CA ALA A 54 -25.88 3.22 -3.29
C ALA A 54 -26.53 4.02 -2.15
N LYS A 55 -26.09 3.80 -0.90
CA LYS A 55 -26.57 4.59 0.25
C LYS A 55 -26.04 6.02 0.24
N PHE A 56 -24.79 6.24 -0.15
CA PHE A 56 -24.24 7.58 -0.32
C PHE A 56 -24.92 8.34 -1.46
N ASP A 57 -25.23 7.68 -2.59
CA ASP A 57 -25.97 8.28 -3.70
C ASP A 57 -27.37 8.72 -3.25
N LYS A 58 -28.07 7.88 -2.47
CA LYS A 58 -29.36 8.25 -1.85
C LYS A 58 -29.23 9.44 -0.90
N ALA A 59 -28.16 9.51 -0.10
CA ALA A 59 -27.91 10.65 0.77
C ALA A 59 -27.70 11.94 -0.02
N ILE A 60 -26.96 11.89 -1.13
CA ILE A 60 -26.74 13.02 -2.04
C ILE A 60 -28.07 13.45 -2.69
N GLU A 61 -28.84 12.51 -3.25
CA GLU A 61 -30.12 12.78 -3.92
C GLU A 61 -31.08 13.51 -2.97
N LYS A 62 -31.28 12.98 -1.76
CA LYS A 62 -32.19 13.58 -0.78
C LYS A 62 -31.68 14.93 -0.27
N SER A 63 -30.38 15.10 -0.11
CA SER A 63 -29.79 16.38 0.28
C SER A 63 -29.95 17.43 -0.84
N ALA A 64 -29.69 17.06 -2.09
CA ALA A 64 -29.89 17.93 -3.25
C ALA A 64 -31.36 18.33 -3.40
N PHE A 65 -32.29 17.39 -3.16
CA PHE A 65 -33.72 17.69 -3.16
C PHE A 65 -34.09 18.71 -2.08
N VAL A 66 -33.49 18.64 -0.89
CA VAL A 66 -33.71 19.63 0.17
C VAL A 66 -33.31 21.03 -0.29
N ILE A 67 -32.14 21.15 -0.93
CA ILE A 67 -31.61 22.42 -1.45
C ILE A 67 -32.51 22.97 -2.57
N GLN A 68 -32.90 22.13 -3.52
CA GLN A 68 -33.69 22.55 -4.68
C GLN A 68 -35.13 22.95 -4.29
N ARG A 69 -35.77 22.16 -3.42
CA ARG A 69 -37.18 22.36 -3.09
C ARG A 69 -37.39 23.40 -1.98
N TRP A 70 -36.45 23.49 -1.04
CA TRP A 70 -36.53 24.38 0.12
C TRP A 70 -35.22 25.16 0.35
N PRO A 71 -34.81 26.03 -0.58
CA PRO A 71 -33.52 26.72 -0.56
C PRO A 71 -33.32 27.70 0.62
N LYS A 72 -34.39 28.07 1.34
CA LYS A 72 -34.35 28.91 2.55
C LYS A 72 -34.44 28.10 3.86
N SER A 73 -34.42 26.77 3.76
CA SER A 73 -34.53 25.89 4.92
C SER A 73 -33.29 25.95 5.81
N ARG A 74 -33.49 25.76 7.12
CA ARG A 74 -32.40 25.68 8.11
C ARG A 74 -31.46 24.47 7.96
N TRP A 75 -31.74 23.59 7.00
CA TRP A 75 -30.99 22.36 6.73
C TRP A 75 -30.18 22.43 5.43
N VAL A 76 -30.18 23.57 4.73
CA VAL A 76 -29.48 23.70 3.44
C VAL A 76 -27.97 23.58 3.63
N ASP A 77 -27.43 24.18 4.69
CA ASP A 77 -26.02 24.03 5.09
C ASP A 77 -25.71 22.60 5.55
N ASP A 78 -26.57 22.00 6.38
CA ASP A 78 -26.46 20.59 6.76
C ASP A 78 -26.45 19.65 5.53
N ALA A 79 -27.30 19.92 4.53
CA ALA A 79 -27.40 19.16 3.29
C ALA A 79 -26.17 19.32 2.40
N LEU A 80 -25.61 20.53 2.27
CA LEU A 80 -24.37 20.76 1.53
C LEU A 80 -23.19 20.03 2.17
N PHE A 81 -23.08 20.07 3.49
CA PHE A 81 -22.06 19.30 4.21
C PHE A 81 -22.22 17.80 3.95
N LEU A 82 -23.45 17.27 4.02
CA LEU A 82 -23.73 15.85 3.82
C LEU A 82 -23.41 15.38 2.39
N ILE A 83 -23.66 16.22 1.38
CA ILE A 83 -23.25 15.95 0.00
C ILE A 83 -21.73 15.83 -0.10
N GLY A 84 -20.99 16.82 0.41
CA GLY A 84 -19.53 16.81 0.40
C GLY A 84 -18.95 15.60 1.13
N ALA A 85 -19.49 15.29 2.30
CA ALA A 85 -19.11 14.11 3.07
C ALA A 85 -19.38 12.83 2.27
N SER A 86 -20.54 12.70 1.64
CA SER A 86 -20.89 11.53 0.82
C SER A 86 -19.92 11.35 -0.35
N TYR A 87 -19.56 12.43 -1.06
CA TYR A 87 -18.56 12.36 -2.12
C TYR A 87 -17.19 11.94 -1.60
N TYR A 88 -16.78 12.44 -0.43
CA TYR A 88 -15.54 12.02 0.22
C TYR A 88 -15.54 10.51 0.52
N GLN A 89 -16.63 9.98 1.07
CA GLN A 89 -16.74 8.54 1.37
C GLN A 89 -16.67 7.67 0.11
N GLN A 90 -17.15 8.19 -1.03
CA GLN A 90 -17.10 7.53 -2.33
C GLN A 90 -15.76 7.67 -3.07
N GLY A 91 -14.77 8.37 -2.50
CA GLY A 91 -13.50 8.64 -3.17
C GLY A 91 -13.55 9.72 -4.24
N GLN A 92 -14.68 10.44 -4.37
CA GLN A 92 -14.87 11.52 -5.35
C GLN A 92 -14.37 12.85 -4.77
N TYR A 93 -13.07 12.93 -4.49
CA TYR A 93 -12.49 14.00 -3.69
C TYR A 93 -12.67 15.40 -4.28
N ASP A 94 -12.56 15.58 -5.60
CA ASP A 94 -12.77 16.89 -6.22
C ASP A 94 -14.20 17.39 -6.05
N ARG A 95 -15.19 16.49 -6.11
CA ARG A 95 -16.60 16.84 -5.85
C ARG A 95 -16.80 17.19 -4.38
N ALA A 96 -16.17 16.44 -3.48
CA ALA A 96 -16.21 16.73 -2.06
C ALA A 96 -15.65 18.13 -1.75
N VAL A 97 -14.46 18.46 -2.28
CA VAL A 97 -13.83 19.78 -2.12
C VAL A 97 -14.78 20.89 -2.59
N ARG A 98 -15.34 20.76 -3.81
CA ARG A 98 -16.30 21.74 -4.34
C ARG A 98 -17.53 21.92 -3.44
N SER A 99 -18.07 20.84 -2.88
CA SER A 99 -19.21 20.93 -1.96
C SER A 99 -18.87 21.64 -0.65
N PHE A 100 -17.68 21.41 -0.09
CA PHE A 100 -17.23 22.11 1.13
C PHE A 100 -16.88 23.58 0.87
N ASP A 101 -16.34 23.90 -0.32
CA ASP A 101 -16.15 25.28 -0.77
C ASP A 101 -17.50 25.99 -0.88
N GLN A 102 -18.50 25.35 -1.50
CA GLN A 102 -19.84 25.91 -1.62
C GLN A 102 -20.48 26.16 -0.25
N LEU A 103 -20.34 25.24 0.71
CA LEU A 103 -20.80 25.44 2.08
C LEU A 103 -20.18 26.69 2.71
N SER A 104 -18.86 26.84 2.58
CA SER A 104 -18.11 27.94 3.20
C SER A 104 -18.43 29.29 2.56
N LEU A 105 -18.63 29.32 1.23
CA LEU A 105 -18.96 30.53 0.49
C LEU A 105 -20.42 30.96 0.69
N ALA A 106 -21.36 30.01 0.63
CA ALA A 106 -22.79 30.32 0.72
C ALA A 106 -23.28 30.50 2.16
N PHE A 107 -22.64 29.85 3.14
CA PHE A 107 -23.03 29.90 4.55
C PHE A 107 -21.82 30.13 5.49
N PRO A 108 -21.13 31.29 5.42
CA PRO A 108 -19.89 31.52 6.17
C PRO A 108 -20.02 31.41 7.69
N THR A 109 -21.23 31.64 8.23
CA THR A 109 -21.53 31.57 9.67
C THR A 109 -22.12 30.23 10.10
N SER A 110 -22.23 29.24 9.20
CA SER A 110 -22.77 27.93 9.55
C SER A 110 -21.85 27.20 10.54
N GLY A 111 -22.46 26.50 11.50
CA GLY A 111 -21.74 25.62 12.43
C GLY A 111 -21.00 24.46 11.75
N PHE A 112 -21.31 24.17 10.48
CA PHE A 112 -20.61 23.14 9.69
C PHE A 112 -19.35 23.64 8.99
N VAL A 113 -19.13 24.95 8.87
CA VAL A 113 -17.93 25.50 8.20
C VAL A 113 -16.63 24.94 8.79
N PRO A 114 -16.43 24.89 10.13
CA PRO A 114 -15.20 24.31 10.69
C PRO A 114 -14.95 22.85 10.27
N ARG A 115 -16.02 22.03 10.28
CA ARG A 115 -15.93 20.62 9.88
C ARG A 115 -15.79 20.48 8.37
N GLY A 116 -16.43 21.34 7.58
CA GLY A 116 -16.33 21.40 6.14
C GLY A 116 -14.92 21.73 5.68
N GLU A 117 -14.27 22.74 6.28
CA GLU A 117 -12.87 23.08 6.01
C GLU A 117 -11.91 21.92 6.36
N LEU A 118 -12.15 21.23 7.49
CA LEU A 118 -11.40 20.03 7.84
C LEU A 118 -11.56 18.94 6.77
N TYR A 119 -12.80 18.57 6.41
CA TYR A 119 -13.05 17.52 5.41
C TYR A 119 -12.56 17.91 4.02
N ARG A 120 -12.56 19.20 3.68
CA ARG A 120 -11.90 19.71 2.48
C ARG A 120 -10.41 19.40 2.50
N GLY A 121 -9.73 19.70 3.61
CA GLY A 121 -8.31 19.35 3.80
C GLY A 121 -8.05 17.83 3.70
N LEU A 122 -8.92 17.02 4.31
CA LEU A 122 -8.85 15.55 4.24
C LEU A 122 -9.09 15.02 2.81
N ALA A 123 -10.05 15.60 2.09
CA ALA A 123 -10.33 15.26 0.70
C ALA A 123 -9.12 15.59 -0.20
N LEU A 124 -8.46 16.73 0.03
CA LEU A 124 -7.23 17.09 -0.66
C LEU A 124 -6.08 16.11 -0.34
N LEU A 125 -5.93 15.68 0.92
CA LEU A 125 -4.96 14.64 1.28
C LEU A 125 -5.24 13.32 0.53
N ALA A 126 -6.48 12.86 0.57
CA ALA A 126 -6.88 11.61 -0.06
C ALA A 126 -6.80 11.67 -1.60
N GLY A 127 -7.02 12.86 -2.17
CA GLY A 127 -6.78 13.19 -3.58
C GLY A 127 -5.30 13.45 -3.91
N LYS A 128 -4.37 13.18 -2.98
CA LYS A 128 -2.91 13.33 -3.15
C LYS A 128 -2.43 14.76 -3.42
N GLN A 129 -3.25 15.78 -3.15
CA GLN A 129 -2.90 17.20 -3.28
C GLN A 129 -2.24 17.71 -1.99
N TYR A 130 -1.10 17.14 -1.62
CA TYR A 130 -0.52 17.29 -0.28
C TYR A 130 -0.12 18.72 0.10
N GLY A 131 0.37 19.52 -0.85
CA GLY A 131 0.74 20.92 -0.60
C GLY A 131 -0.47 21.76 -0.18
N THR A 132 -1.53 21.74 -1.00
CA THR A 132 -2.80 22.43 -0.73
C THR A 132 -3.47 21.89 0.53
N ALA A 133 -3.43 20.57 0.73
CA ALA A 133 -3.99 19.93 1.91
C ALA A 133 -3.30 20.40 3.19
N ARG A 134 -1.97 20.51 3.19
CA ARG A 134 -1.19 21.03 4.31
C ARG A 134 -1.59 22.44 4.67
N VAL A 135 -1.61 23.35 3.69
CA VAL A 135 -2.02 24.75 3.91
C VAL A 135 -3.44 24.82 4.49
N THR A 136 -4.36 24.03 3.93
CA THR A 136 -5.76 23.98 4.39
C THR A 136 -5.87 23.46 5.83
N LEU A 137 -5.17 22.37 6.16
CA LEU A 137 -5.22 21.76 7.50
C LEU A 137 -4.46 22.58 8.55
N ASP A 138 -3.39 23.27 8.18
CA ASP A 138 -2.69 24.22 9.06
C ASP A 138 -3.59 25.42 9.38
N ALA A 139 -4.36 25.93 8.41
CA ALA A 139 -5.36 26.95 8.67
C ALA A 139 -6.47 26.45 9.63
N VAL A 140 -6.95 25.21 9.45
CA VAL A 140 -7.92 24.58 10.36
C VAL A 140 -7.37 24.48 11.79
N LYS A 141 -6.12 24.08 11.96
CA LYS A 141 -5.45 24.00 13.28
C LYS A 141 -5.42 25.34 13.99
N GLN A 142 -5.15 26.42 13.27
CA GLN A 142 -5.08 27.77 13.82
C GLN A 142 -6.46 28.34 14.14
N LYS A 143 -7.42 28.19 13.21
CA LYS A 143 -8.75 28.80 13.31
C LYS A 143 -9.69 28.03 14.23
N TYR A 144 -9.53 26.71 14.33
CA TYR A 144 -10.44 25.82 15.07
C TYR A 144 -9.67 24.89 16.02
N PRO A 145 -9.25 25.35 17.21
CA PRO A 145 -8.44 24.56 18.15
C PRO A 145 -9.06 23.21 18.55
N ARG A 146 -10.40 23.09 18.54
CA ARG A 146 -11.12 21.82 18.82
C ARG A 146 -10.97 20.76 17.73
N LEU A 147 -10.49 21.13 16.54
CA LEU A 147 -10.24 20.22 15.41
C LEU A 147 -8.74 20.06 15.13
N ALA A 148 -7.88 20.70 15.93
CA ALA A 148 -6.44 20.73 15.70
C ALA A 148 -5.80 19.34 15.85
N ASP A 149 -6.34 18.49 16.73
CA ASP A 149 -5.85 17.13 16.93
C ASP A 149 -6.09 16.27 15.69
N GLU A 150 -7.31 16.27 15.14
CA GLU A 150 -7.65 15.54 13.91
C GLU A 150 -6.84 16.00 12.71
N ALA A 151 -6.72 17.32 12.52
CA ALA A 151 -5.94 17.89 11.43
C ALA A 151 -4.44 17.53 11.55
N THR A 152 -3.89 17.60 12.76
CA THR A 152 -2.47 17.26 13.02
C THR A 152 -2.21 15.76 12.80
N TYR A 153 -3.07 14.90 13.37
CA TYR A 153 -2.99 13.46 13.15
C TYR A 153 -3.09 13.08 11.68
N SER A 154 -4.03 13.67 10.94
CA SER A 154 -4.22 13.37 9.51
C SER A 154 -3.02 13.75 8.66
N LEU A 155 -2.37 14.88 8.97
CA LEU A 155 -1.12 15.27 8.32
C LEU A 155 0.00 14.28 8.66
N ALA A 156 0.17 13.92 9.94
CA ALA A 156 1.19 12.98 10.37
C ALA A 156 1.01 11.59 9.72
N LYS A 157 -0.23 11.07 9.72
CA LYS A 157 -0.58 9.82 9.04
C LYS A 157 -0.30 9.88 7.54
N SER A 158 -0.52 11.02 6.88
CA SER A 158 -0.27 11.16 5.45
C SER A 158 1.19 10.94 5.07
N PHE A 159 2.15 11.27 5.94
CA PHE A 159 3.56 10.96 5.70
C PHE A 159 3.82 9.45 5.72
N ILE A 160 3.23 8.73 6.68
CA ILE A 160 3.31 7.27 6.74
C ILE A 160 2.71 6.64 5.47
N ASP A 161 1.52 7.09 5.04
CA ASP A 161 0.86 6.58 3.84
C ASP A 161 1.70 6.80 2.55
N ARG A 162 2.56 7.81 2.54
CA ARG A 162 3.50 8.14 1.46
C ARG A 162 4.84 7.42 1.57
N LYS A 163 5.02 6.53 2.54
CA LYS A 163 6.28 5.87 2.89
C LYS A 163 7.39 6.83 3.35
N GLU A 164 7.04 8.05 3.75
CA GLU A 164 7.97 8.97 4.44
C GLU A 164 7.98 8.65 5.93
N THR A 165 8.36 7.41 6.26
CA THR A 165 8.17 6.81 7.58
C THR A 165 8.85 7.61 8.68
N GLU A 166 10.07 8.09 8.45
CA GLU A 166 10.83 8.89 9.43
C GLU A 166 10.10 10.18 9.82
N ARG A 167 9.74 11.01 8.84
CA ARG A 167 8.98 12.24 9.06
C ARG A 167 7.62 11.96 9.70
N GLY A 168 6.96 10.87 9.28
CA GLY A 168 5.69 10.44 9.84
C GLY A 168 5.80 10.04 11.30
N THR A 169 6.82 9.27 11.69
CA THR A 169 7.06 8.89 13.09
C THR A 169 7.37 10.10 13.95
N ASP A 170 8.19 11.04 13.48
CA ASP A 170 8.51 12.25 14.23
C ASP A 170 7.26 13.11 14.45
N SER A 171 6.44 13.27 13.40
CA SER A 171 5.17 14.01 13.46
C SER A 171 4.13 13.33 14.37
N LEU A 172 4.09 11.99 14.41
CA LEU A 172 3.20 11.23 15.28
C LEU A 172 3.64 11.32 16.75
N ALA A 173 4.94 11.31 17.02
CA ALA A 173 5.46 11.54 18.37
C ALA A 173 5.08 12.94 18.88
N GLU A 174 5.31 13.99 18.07
CA GLU A 174 4.88 15.37 18.41
C GLU A 174 3.37 15.45 18.65
N PHE A 175 2.58 14.77 17.82
CA PHE A 175 1.12 14.69 17.99
C PHE A 175 0.73 14.10 19.35
N LEU A 176 1.37 12.99 19.77
CA LEU A 176 1.07 12.32 21.03
C LEU A 176 1.45 13.17 22.25
N ASP A 177 2.56 13.91 22.16
CA ASP A 177 3.00 14.83 23.20
C ASP A 177 2.05 16.03 23.33
N ARG A 178 1.61 16.57 22.21
CA ARG A 178 0.71 17.74 22.17
C ARG A 178 -0.74 17.41 22.49
N PHE A 179 -1.21 16.22 22.12
CA PHE A 179 -2.62 15.80 22.26
C PHE A 179 -2.77 14.46 23.00
N PRO A 180 -2.32 14.35 24.27
CA PRO A 180 -2.29 13.09 25.02
C PRO A 180 -3.67 12.52 25.36
N ARG A 181 -4.74 13.30 25.18
CA ARG A 181 -6.14 12.88 25.37
C ARG A 181 -6.94 12.83 24.08
N SER A 182 -6.29 12.96 22.92
CA SER A 182 -6.99 12.85 21.64
C SER A 182 -7.53 11.43 21.44
N ARG A 183 -8.69 11.33 20.81
CA ARG A 183 -9.26 10.07 20.35
C ARG A 183 -8.36 9.32 19.35
N PHE A 184 -7.44 10.03 18.68
CA PHE A 184 -6.50 9.42 17.74
C PHE A 184 -5.24 8.89 18.42
N ARG A 185 -5.14 8.98 19.76
CA ARG A 185 -3.97 8.50 20.53
C ARG A 185 -3.64 7.03 20.24
N ILE A 186 -4.61 6.13 20.34
CA ILE A 186 -4.38 4.68 20.16
C ILE A 186 -3.96 4.37 18.70
N PRO A 187 -4.66 4.86 17.66
CA PRO A 187 -4.20 4.71 16.28
C PRO A 187 -2.81 5.33 16.01
N ALA A 188 -2.52 6.51 16.57
CA ALA A 188 -1.22 7.16 16.41
C ALA A 188 -0.09 6.38 17.07
N LEU A 189 -0.31 5.82 18.27
CA LEU A 189 0.66 4.95 18.95
C LEU A 189 0.99 3.73 18.10
N LYS A 190 -0.02 3.08 17.52
CA LYS A 190 0.20 1.92 16.64
C LYS A 190 1.06 2.28 15.43
N LEU A 191 0.68 3.35 14.70
CA LEU A 191 1.43 3.82 13.54
C LEU A 191 2.87 4.23 13.90
N LEU A 192 3.06 4.87 15.05
CA LEU A 192 4.37 5.26 15.55
C LEU A 192 5.23 4.05 15.88
N ALA A 193 4.65 3.03 16.52
CA ALA A 193 5.34 1.78 16.85
C ALA A 193 5.74 1.00 15.59
N ASP A 194 4.79 0.80 14.66
CA ASP A 194 5.01 0.12 13.37
C ASP A 194 6.06 0.85 12.51
N GLY A 195 5.98 2.18 12.45
CA GLY A 195 6.96 3.01 11.75
C GLY A 195 8.34 2.94 12.39
N SER A 196 8.43 3.01 13.73
CA SER A 196 9.70 2.89 14.45
C SER A 196 10.33 1.51 14.25
N PHE A 197 9.52 0.44 14.22
CA PHE A 197 9.98 -0.91 13.93
C PHE A 197 10.57 -1.03 12.53
N SER A 198 9.88 -0.47 11.54
CA SER A 198 10.34 -0.47 10.13
C SER A 198 11.63 0.34 9.93
N LEU A 199 11.85 1.38 10.73
CA LEU A 199 13.10 2.16 10.78
C LEU A 199 14.21 1.48 11.59
N ARG A 200 14.00 0.24 12.06
CA ARG A 200 14.90 -0.51 12.96
C ARG A 200 15.23 0.21 14.27
N ARG A 201 14.40 1.16 14.70
CA ARG A 201 14.50 1.86 15.99
C ARG A 201 13.88 0.99 17.09
N PHE A 202 14.40 -0.22 17.29
CA PHE A 202 13.73 -1.27 18.07
C PHE A 202 13.46 -0.91 19.53
N ALA A 203 14.37 -0.20 20.20
CA ALA A 203 14.14 0.26 21.57
C ALA A 203 12.98 1.26 21.68
N ALA A 204 12.85 2.17 20.70
CA ALA A 204 11.72 3.09 20.64
C ALA A 204 10.42 2.35 20.27
N ALA A 205 10.48 1.45 19.28
CA ALA A 205 9.34 0.64 18.86
C ALA A 205 8.77 -0.19 20.01
N GLU A 206 9.63 -0.84 20.81
CA GLU A 206 9.26 -1.58 22.02
C GLU A 206 8.42 -0.72 22.97
N LYS A 207 8.94 0.46 23.36
CA LYS A 207 8.24 1.41 24.23
C LYS A 207 6.87 1.82 23.69
N TRP A 208 6.78 2.06 22.38
CA TRP A 208 5.52 2.47 21.74
C TRP A 208 4.52 1.31 21.65
N TYR A 209 4.98 0.10 21.36
CA TYR A 209 4.12 -1.08 21.39
C TYR A 209 3.62 -1.41 22.80
N GLU A 210 4.44 -1.24 23.84
CA GLU A 210 4.00 -1.40 25.24
C GLU A 210 2.90 -0.39 25.59
N SER A 211 3.09 0.87 25.18
CA SER A 211 2.08 1.91 25.34
C SER A 211 0.78 1.60 24.59
N TYR A 212 0.87 1.04 23.38
CA TYR A 212 -0.29 0.61 22.61
C TYR A 212 -0.99 -0.61 23.23
N ALA A 213 -0.23 -1.63 23.62
CA ALA A 213 -0.74 -2.87 24.22
C ALA A 213 -1.49 -2.60 25.54
N GLY A 214 -1.01 -1.65 26.34
CA GLY A 214 -1.65 -1.22 27.58
C GLY A 214 -2.95 -0.42 27.40
N LEU A 215 -3.22 0.12 26.21
CA LEU A 215 -4.39 0.96 25.93
C LEU A 215 -5.41 0.31 25.00
N THR A 216 -5.03 -0.70 24.21
CA THR A 216 -5.95 -1.38 23.31
C THR A 216 -6.90 -2.31 24.10
N ASP A 217 -8.19 -2.16 23.84
CA ASP A 217 -9.23 -3.04 24.41
C ASP A 217 -9.38 -4.36 23.65
N ASP A 218 -8.92 -4.43 22.39
CA ASP A 218 -8.93 -5.65 21.59
C ASP A 218 -7.82 -6.62 22.06
N PRO A 219 -8.19 -7.78 22.65
CA PRO A 219 -7.21 -8.75 23.16
C PRO A 219 -6.30 -9.33 22.08
N LYS A 220 -6.78 -9.45 20.84
CA LYS A 220 -5.99 -9.96 19.72
C LYS A 220 -4.97 -8.92 19.26
N GLN A 221 -5.36 -7.64 19.17
CA GLN A 221 -4.39 -6.58 18.87
C GLN A 221 -3.34 -6.45 19.98
N ARG A 222 -3.72 -6.67 21.25
CA ARG A 222 -2.77 -6.73 22.36
C ARG A 222 -1.77 -7.87 22.19
N ALA A 223 -2.24 -9.06 21.83
CA ALA A 223 -1.38 -10.21 21.56
C ALA A 223 -0.43 -9.97 20.38
N LEU A 224 -0.92 -9.35 19.30
CA LEU A 224 -0.08 -8.94 18.17
C LEU A 224 1.00 -7.93 18.59
N ALA A 225 0.64 -6.92 19.37
CA ALA A 225 1.60 -5.95 19.90
C ALA A 225 2.66 -6.62 20.79
N ASN A 226 2.26 -7.58 21.63
CA ASN A 226 3.17 -8.37 22.45
C ASN A 226 4.15 -9.19 21.59
N LEU A 227 3.69 -9.74 20.47
CA LEU A 227 4.58 -10.44 19.53
C LEU A 227 5.58 -9.47 18.87
N LYS A 228 5.15 -8.24 18.53
CA LYS A 228 6.05 -7.20 18.03
C LYS A 228 7.04 -6.70 19.08
N ILE A 229 6.65 -6.60 20.36
CA ILE A 229 7.56 -6.34 21.48
C ILE A 229 8.63 -7.42 21.56
N ALA A 230 8.23 -8.69 21.47
CA ALA A 230 9.18 -9.80 21.47
C ALA A 230 10.17 -9.73 20.29
N ALA A 231 9.68 -9.37 19.10
CA ALA A 231 10.52 -9.15 17.93
C ALA A 231 11.52 -8.00 18.14
N CYS A 232 11.09 -6.88 18.75
CA CYS A 232 11.97 -5.78 19.11
C CYS A 232 13.06 -6.22 20.11
N ARG A 233 12.70 -7.03 21.11
CA ARG A 233 13.64 -7.55 22.12
C ARG A 233 14.66 -8.50 21.51
N TYR A 234 14.22 -9.38 20.61
CA TYR A 234 15.11 -10.25 19.83
C TYR A 234 16.15 -9.45 19.05
N GLU A 235 15.72 -8.42 18.30
CA GLU A 235 16.64 -7.57 17.52
C GLU A 235 17.59 -6.74 18.41
N GLN A 236 17.21 -6.49 19.66
CA GLN A 236 18.08 -5.87 20.68
C GLN A 236 19.01 -6.87 21.39
N GLY A 237 18.92 -8.17 21.09
CA GLY A 237 19.69 -9.23 21.76
C GLY A 237 19.15 -9.63 23.14
N LYS A 238 17.99 -9.10 23.57
CA LYS A 238 17.31 -9.45 24.83
C LYS A 238 16.53 -10.77 24.69
N ASN A 239 17.24 -11.85 24.37
CA ASN A 239 16.63 -13.10 23.89
C ASN A 239 15.74 -13.79 24.95
N GLU A 240 16.15 -13.82 26.22
CA GLU A 240 15.35 -14.44 27.28
C GLU A 240 14.02 -13.71 27.50
N GLU A 241 14.04 -12.37 27.50
CA GLU A 241 12.83 -11.56 27.60
C GLU A 241 11.90 -11.75 26.39
N ALA A 242 12.48 -11.93 25.19
CA ALA A 242 11.72 -12.24 23.99
C ALA A 242 11.05 -13.62 24.08
N ILE A 243 11.75 -14.65 24.56
CA ILE A 243 11.18 -16.01 24.73
C ILE A 243 9.97 -15.99 25.66
N VAL A 244 10.07 -15.30 26.80
CA VAL A 244 8.94 -15.17 27.74
C VAL A 244 7.75 -14.50 27.05
N GLN A 245 8.00 -13.38 26.38
CA GLN A 245 6.95 -12.60 25.71
C GLN A 245 6.26 -13.37 24.57
N VAL A 246 6.99 -14.14 23.76
CA VAL A 246 6.41 -15.00 22.72
C VAL A 246 5.57 -16.11 23.35
N SER A 247 6.06 -16.70 24.45
CA SER A 247 5.37 -17.79 25.14
C SER A 247 3.99 -17.37 25.66
N ASP A 248 3.83 -16.11 26.02
CA ASP A 248 2.54 -15.54 26.42
C ASP A 248 1.52 -15.43 25.27
N VAL A 249 1.97 -15.44 24.01
CA VAL A 249 1.08 -15.32 22.83
C VAL A 249 0.71 -16.70 22.27
N LEU A 250 1.61 -17.68 22.39
CA LEU A 250 1.46 -19.01 21.80
C LEU A 250 0.17 -19.73 22.23
N GLY A 251 -0.51 -20.32 21.25
CA GLY A 251 -1.73 -21.10 21.43
C GLY A 251 -2.99 -20.28 21.73
N ARG A 252 -2.89 -18.95 21.89
CA ARG A 252 -4.06 -18.08 22.11
C ARG A 252 -4.79 -17.76 20.81
N TYR A 253 -4.06 -17.59 19.72
CA TYR A 253 -4.59 -17.22 18.41
C TYR A 253 -3.88 -18.03 17.32
N THR A 254 -4.60 -18.94 16.69
CA THR A 254 -4.05 -19.87 15.70
C THR A 254 -3.43 -19.15 14.49
N ASP A 255 -3.96 -17.98 14.13
CA ASP A 255 -3.43 -17.17 13.04
C ASP A 255 -2.14 -16.40 13.39
N LEU A 256 -1.76 -16.36 14.68
CA LEU A 256 -0.49 -15.79 15.15
C LEU A 256 0.56 -16.86 15.46
N ASP A 257 0.16 -18.13 15.56
CA ASP A 257 1.05 -19.21 16.02
C ASP A 257 2.24 -19.44 15.07
N ASP A 258 2.06 -19.30 13.76
CA ASP A 258 3.17 -19.45 12.81
C ASP A 258 4.24 -18.34 13.00
N GLU A 259 3.83 -17.08 13.19
CA GLU A 259 4.75 -15.96 13.45
C GLU A 259 5.42 -16.12 14.83
N ALA A 260 4.65 -16.49 15.84
CA ALA A 260 5.15 -16.74 17.19
C ALA A 260 6.15 -17.90 17.24
N ASN A 261 5.85 -19.05 16.65
CA ASN A 261 6.77 -20.19 16.64
C ASN A 261 8.03 -19.92 15.82
N LEU A 262 7.92 -19.18 14.70
CA LEU A 262 9.09 -18.77 13.94
C LEU A 262 10.02 -17.88 14.78
N LEU A 263 9.46 -16.85 15.42
CA LEU A 263 10.22 -15.94 16.29
C LEU A 263 10.81 -16.68 17.49
N LEU A 264 10.05 -17.57 18.13
CA LEU A 264 10.53 -18.40 19.23
C LEU A 264 11.76 -19.21 18.79
N GLY A 265 11.68 -19.90 17.65
CA GLY A 265 12.84 -20.65 17.16
C GLY A 265 14.06 -19.77 16.85
N LYS A 266 13.85 -18.57 16.28
CA LYS A 266 14.94 -17.58 16.06
C LYS A 266 15.60 -17.15 17.38
N THR A 267 14.79 -16.84 18.40
CA THR A 267 15.28 -16.44 19.72
C THR A 267 16.03 -17.58 20.43
N LEU A 268 15.51 -18.81 20.37
CA LEU A 268 16.12 -19.99 20.97
C LEU A 268 17.47 -20.32 20.35
N THR A 269 17.60 -20.25 19.02
CA THR A 269 18.89 -20.42 18.34
C THR A 269 19.91 -19.38 18.81
N ALA A 270 19.51 -18.12 19.00
CA ALA A 270 20.41 -17.07 19.50
C ALA A 270 20.91 -17.32 20.94
N THR A 271 20.20 -18.15 21.71
CA THR A 271 20.61 -18.60 23.06
C THR A 271 21.37 -19.94 23.06
N GLY A 272 21.62 -20.54 21.89
CA GLY A 272 22.27 -21.86 21.77
C GLY A 272 21.34 -23.05 22.05
N ARG A 273 20.03 -22.83 22.24
CA ARG A 273 19.03 -23.87 22.54
C ARG A 273 18.49 -24.52 21.26
N GLN A 274 19.38 -25.17 20.53
CA GLN A 274 19.12 -25.62 19.16
C GLN A 274 18.00 -26.68 19.06
N SER A 275 17.90 -27.61 20.02
CA SER A 275 16.83 -28.63 20.06
C SER A 275 15.45 -28.00 20.19
N ASP A 276 15.33 -27.00 21.07
CA ASP A 276 14.07 -26.31 21.34
C ASP A 276 13.68 -25.47 20.12
N ALA A 277 14.66 -24.85 19.45
CA ALA A 277 14.45 -24.08 18.24
C ALA A 277 13.85 -24.95 17.11
N LEU A 278 14.36 -26.16 16.91
CA LEU A 278 13.79 -27.12 15.96
C LEU A 278 12.34 -27.48 16.31
N GLY A 279 12.07 -27.71 17.60
CA GLY A 279 10.72 -27.99 18.08
C GLY A 279 9.75 -26.85 17.81
N ALA A 280 10.19 -25.59 17.93
CA ALA A 280 9.40 -24.41 17.60
C ALA A 280 9.18 -24.30 16.08
N TRP A 281 10.23 -24.35 15.27
CA TRP A 281 10.13 -24.26 13.82
C TRP A 281 9.26 -25.35 13.20
N ALA A 282 9.34 -26.59 13.70
CA ALA A 282 8.51 -27.70 13.24
C ALA A 282 7.00 -27.48 13.45
N LYS A 283 6.61 -26.59 14.38
CA LYS A 283 5.21 -26.21 14.60
C LYS A 283 4.68 -25.20 13.57
N VAL A 284 5.56 -24.53 12.82
CA VAL A 284 5.17 -23.62 11.75
C VAL A 284 4.72 -24.43 10.54
N LYS A 285 3.43 -24.34 10.17
CA LYS A 285 2.81 -25.22 9.17
C LYS A 285 2.31 -24.51 7.91
N GLY A 286 2.17 -23.18 7.94
CA GLY A 286 1.60 -22.43 6.83
C GLY A 286 2.34 -22.60 5.50
N ALA A 287 1.58 -22.66 4.40
CA ALA A 287 2.09 -22.43 3.05
C ALA A 287 2.26 -20.91 2.84
N SER A 288 3.21 -20.33 3.57
CA SER A 288 3.48 -18.89 3.68
C SER A 288 4.99 -18.65 3.72
N ASP A 289 5.40 -17.39 3.60
CA ASP A 289 6.82 -17.01 3.69
C ASP A 289 7.43 -17.43 5.03
N LEU A 290 6.65 -17.33 6.12
CA LEU A 290 7.04 -17.80 7.46
C LEU A 290 7.27 -19.30 7.48
N GLY A 291 6.40 -20.06 6.80
CA GLY A 291 6.55 -21.50 6.67
C GLY A 291 7.75 -21.91 5.85
N ALA A 292 8.04 -21.20 4.75
CA ALA A 292 9.24 -21.43 3.95
C ALA A 292 10.52 -21.09 4.72
N GLU A 293 10.55 -19.96 5.43
CA GLU A 293 11.66 -19.58 6.32
C GLU A 293 11.91 -20.64 7.40
N SER A 294 10.85 -21.07 8.09
CA SER A 294 10.95 -22.08 9.14
C SER A 294 11.54 -23.40 8.61
N ALA A 295 11.00 -23.93 7.50
CA ALA A 295 11.49 -25.15 6.88
C ALA A 295 12.95 -25.01 6.41
N PHE A 296 13.31 -23.86 5.84
CA PHE A 296 14.68 -23.58 5.42
C PHE A 296 15.65 -23.60 6.60
N ARG A 297 15.27 -23.00 7.74
CA ARG A 297 16.10 -22.99 8.96
C ARG A 297 16.31 -24.38 9.53
N ILE A 298 15.29 -25.24 9.50
CA ILE A 298 15.42 -26.66 9.86
C ILE A 298 16.37 -27.38 8.89
N GLY A 299 16.23 -27.16 7.59
CA GLY A 299 17.13 -27.73 6.58
C GLY A 299 18.59 -27.34 6.81
N LYS A 300 18.84 -26.07 7.10
CA LYS A 300 20.18 -25.55 7.44
C LYS A 300 20.77 -26.19 8.69
N HIS A 301 19.95 -26.43 9.71
CA HIS A 301 20.41 -27.13 10.91
C HIS A 301 20.92 -28.55 10.58
N TYR A 302 20.15 -29.32 9.80
CA TYR A 302 20.58 -30.66 9.38
C TYR A 302 21.78 -30.63 8.43
N GLU A 303 21.90 -29.61 7.58
CA GLU A 303 23.09 -29.43 6.74
C GLU A 303 24.35 -29.21 7.59
N GLU A 304 24.26 -28.38 8.63
CA GLU A 304 25.36 -28.14 9.59
C GLU A 304 25.72 -29.40 10.39
N ALA A 305 24.73 -30.27 10.66
CA ALA A 305 24.93 -31.58 11.28
C ALA A 305 25.43 -32.66 10.30
N ALA A 306 25.68 -32.32 9.03
CA ALA A 306 26.03 -33.23 7.94
C ALA A 306 24.97 -34.33 7.65
N GLU A 307 23.72 -34.13 8.09
CA GLU A 307 22.57 -34.99 7.80
C GLU A 307 21.91 -34.55 6.48
N PHE A 308 22.61 -34.71 5.36
CA PHE A 308 22.22 -34.13 4.07
C PHE A 308 20.86 -34.60 3.55
N ASP A 309 20.45 -35.86 3.77
CA ASP A 309 19.13 -36.34 3.32
C ASP A 309 17.99 -35.59 4.01
N ARG A 310 18.13 -35.35 5.32
CA ARG A 310 17.15 -34.55 6.08
C ARG A 310 17.20 -33.09 5.65
N ALA A 311 18.39 -32.52 5.47
CA ALA A 311 18.55 -31.15 5.00
C ALA A 311 17.80 -30.94 3.67
N ARG A 312 17.96 -31.85 2.72
CA ARG A 312 17.28 -31.82 1.41
C ARG A 312 15.77 -31.88 1.55
N ALA A 313 15.24 -32.80 2.37
CA ALA A 313 13.80 -32.91 2.60
C ALA A 313 13.18 -31.59 3.13
N TYR A 314 13.88 -30.90 4.02
CA TYR A 314 13.42 -29.63 4.57
C TYR A 314 13.61 -28.46 3.59
N TYR A 315 14.65 -28.45 2.76
CA TYR A 315 14.76 -27.49 1.67
C TYR A 315 13.68 -27.68 0.61
N ASP A 316 13.34 -28.93 0.27
CA ASP A 316 12.18 -29.20 -0.59
C ASP A 316 10.88 -28.72 0.05
N THR A 317 10.72 -28.92 1.36
CA THR A 317 9.58 -28.40 2.11
C THR A 317 9.50 -26.87 2.03
N ALA A 318 10.63 -26.16 2.20
CA ALA A 318 10.67 -24.70 2.09
C ALA A 318 10.25 -24.22 0.69
N ARG A 319 10.79 -24.87 -0.35
CA ARG A 319 10.44 -24.62 -1.76
C ARG A 319 8.95 -24.87 -2.03
N ILE A 320 8.39 -25.97 -1.53
CA ILE A 320 6.98 -26.33 -1.74
C ILE A 320 6.04 -25.36 -1.01
N ARG A 321 6.42 -24.90 0.19
CA ARG A 321 5.61 -23.96 0.97
C ARG A 321 5.46 -22.61 0.26
N ARG A 322 6.57 -22.02 -0.22
CA ARG A 322 6.59 -20.80 -1.04
C ARG A 322 7.85 -20.69 -1.88
N VAL A 323 7.79 -21.12 -3.14
CA VAL A 323 8.93 -21.09 -4.07
C VAL A 323 9.40 -19.68 -4.41
N ASP A 324 8.47 -18.72 -4.41
CA ASP A 324 8.67 -17.30 -4.74
C ASP A 324 9.16 -16.47 -3.55
N SER A 325 9.08 -16.99 -2.32
CA SER A 325 9.69 -16.37 -1.15
C SER A 325 11.22 -16.43 -1.19
N ASP A 326 11.89 -15.50 -0.51
CA ASP A 326 13.36 -15.47 -0.47
C ASP A 326 13.96 -16.79 0.05
N TYR A 327 13.32 -17.40 1.05
CA TYR A 327 13.76 -18.69 1.61
C TYR A 327 13.42 -19.87 0.71
N GLY A 328 12.36 -19.80 -0.10
CA GLY A 328 12.09 -20.78 -1.15
C GLY A 328 13.14 -20.74 -2.25
N VAL A 329 13.50 -19.53 -2.71
CA VAL A 329 14.60 -19.32 -3.67
C VAL A 329 15.91 -19.82 -3.09
N LEU A 330 16.22 -19.47 -1.83
CA LEU A 330 17.43 -19.92 -1.14
C LEU A 330 17.47 -21.45 -1.00
N ALA A 331 16.33 -22.09 -0.72
CA ALA A 331 16.21 -23.55 -0.67
C ALA A 331 16.54 -24.20 -2.01
N VAL A 332 16.02 -23.67 -3.12
CA VAL A 332 16.35 -24.14 -4.48
C VAL A 332 17.85 -24.06 -4.73
N LYS A 333 18.50 -22.95 -4.38
CA LYS A 333 19.96 -22.79 -4.55
C LYS A 333 20.75 -23.74 -3.67
N ARG A 334 20.32 -23.95 -2.42
CA ARG A 334 20.95 -24.92 -1.50
C ARG A 334 20.82 -26.35 -2.00
N LEU A 335 19.65 -26.77 -2.50
CA LEU A 335 19.47 -28.08 -3.11
C LEU A 335 20.44 -28.30 -4.27
N ALA A 336 20.54 -27.32 -5.17
CA ALA A 336 21.45 -27.40 -6.31
C ALA A 336 22.93 -27.47 -5.88
N LEU A 337 23.32 -26.75 -4.81
CA LEU A 337 24.65 -26.85 -4.22
C LEU A 337 24.92 -28.25 -3.66
N LEU A 338 23.97 -28.83 -2.92
CA LEU A 338 24.11 -30.18 -2.37
C LEU A 338 24.22 -31.23 -3.50
N ASP A 339 23.49 -31.07 -4.60
CA ASP A 339 23.62 -31.91 -5.79
C ASP A 339 25.00 -31.81 -6.45
N ALA A 340 25.47 -30.58 -6.65
CA ALA A 340 26.77 -30.34 -7.26
C ALA A 340 27.90 -30.94 -6.43
N LEU A 341 27.84 -30.77 -5.09
CA LEU A 341 28.83 -31.34 -4.17
C LEU A 341 28.80 -32.88 -4.16
N ALA A 342 27.61 -33.49 -4.16
CA ALA A 342 27.47 -34.94 -4.21
C ALA A 342 27.97 -35.54 -5.54
N ALA A 343 27.72 -34.87 -6.67
CA ALA A 343 28.25 -35.30 -7.97
C ALA A 343 29.79 -35.27 -8.00
N ARG A 344 30.40 -34.23 -7.41
CA ARG A 344 31.86 -34.10 -7.28
C ARG A 344 32.47 -35.24 -6.45
N THR A 345 31.87 -35.60 -5.32
CA THR A 345 32.41 -36.65 -4.44
C THR A 345 32.21 -38.05 -4.98
N THR A 346 31.10 -38.31 -5.67
CA THR A 346 30.77 -39.65 -6.19
C THR A 346 31.39 -39.95 -7.56
N GLY A 347 32.00 -38.95 -8.22
CA GLY A 347 32.58 -39.10 -9.56
C GLY A 347 31.54 -39.37 -10.66
N LYS A 348 30.24 -39.30 -10.35
CA LYS A 348 29.17 -39.39 -11.35
C LYS A 348 29.27 -38.18 -12.27
N LYS A 349 29.22 -38.41 -13.59
CA LYS A 349 29.03 -37.33 -14.56
C LYS A 349 27.73 -36.63 -14.21
N ALA A 350 27.87 -35.39 -13.74
CA ALA A 350 26.76 -34.50 -13.55
C ALA A 350 26.08 -34.29 -14.92
N GLY A 351 24.75 -34.29 -14.97
CA GLY A 351 24.01 -34.10 -16.23
C GLY A 351 24.38 -32.77 -16.88
N GLY A 352 24.20 -32.63 -18.21
CA GLY A 352 24.62 -31.43 -18.96
C GLY A 352 24.12 -30.09 -18.39
N ASP A 353 22.99 -30.09 -17.68
CA ASP A 353 22.36 -28.91 -17.07
C ASP A 353 22.71 -28.67 -15.59
N SER A 354 23.58 -29.50 -15.00
CA SER A 354 23.91 -29.41 -13.57
C SER A 354 24.92 -28.30 -13.29
N LEU A 355 24.64 -27.49 -12.26
CA LEU A 355 25.51 -26.40 -11.84
C LEU A 355 26.84 -26.94 -11.28
N GLN A 356 27.93 -26.22 -11.55
CA GLN A 356 29.20 -26.48 -10.87
C GLN A 356 29.09 -26.09 -9.39
N PRO A 357 29.82 -26.75 -8.47
CA PRO A 357 29.75 -26.42 -7.04
C PRO A 357 30.06 -24.94 -6.73
N GLY A 358 31.07 -24.37 -7.39
CA GLY A 358 31.41 -22.94 -7.25
C GLY A 358 30.31 -22.02 -7.73
N GLU A 359 29.65 -22.35 -8.85
CA GLU A 359 28.49 -21.61 -9.37
C GLU A 359 27.30 -21.67 -8.41
N ALA A 360 26.97 -22.86 -7.91
CA ALA A 360 25.85 -23.04 -6.99
C ALA A 360 26.09 -22.28 -5.67
N MET A 361 27.31 -22.31 -5.13
CA MET A 361 27.65 -21.58 -3.92
C MET A 361 27.66 -20.06 -4.13
N PHE A 362 28.12 -19.60 -5.30
CA PHE A 362 28.01 -18.20 -5.71
C PHE A 362 26.54 -17.75 -5.76
N LEU A 363 25.65 -18.55 -6.35
CA LEU A 363 24.21 -18.23 -6.40
C LEU A 363 23.57 -18.17 -5.01
N VAL A 364 24.04 -18.96 -4.04
CA VAL A 364 23.60 -18.82 -2.64
C VAL A 364 24.05 -17.48 -2.06
N ALA A 365 25.27 -17.03 -2.37
CA ALA A 365 25.77 -15.71 -1.96
C ALA A 365 24.93 -14.58 -2.58
N GLU A 366 24.60 -14.68 -3.87
CA GLU A 366 23.76 -13.70 -4.58
C GLU A 366 22.36 -13.55 -3.97
N VAL A 367 21.73 -14.63 -3.52
CA VAL A 367 20.43 -14.54 -2.83
C VAL A 367 20.58 -13.77 -1.51
N ASN A 368 21.68 -13.95 -0.76
CA ASN A 368 21.88 -13.18 0.47
C ASN A 368 22.14 -11.69 0.17
N ASN A 369 22.86 -11.38 -0.91
CA ASN A 369 23.14 -10.02 -1.35
C ASN A 369 21.89 -9.29 -1.89
N LEU A 370 21.25 -9.87 -2.91
CA LEU A 370 20.22 -9.19 -3.71
C LEU A 370 18.82 -9.34 -3.13
N ASN A 371 18.49 -10.49 -2.55
CA ASN A 371 17.16 -10.73 -1.99
C ASN A 371 17.08 -10.32 -0.51
N LEU A 372 18.01 -10.83 0.31
CA LEU A 372 17.93 -10.64 1.76
C LEU A 372 18.59 -9.36 2.26
N GLY A 373 19.43 -8.71 1.44
CA GLY A 373 20.22 -7.55 1.85
C GLY A 373 21.22 -7.84 2.97
N ASP A 374 21.53 -9.12 3.21
CA ASP A 374 22.48 -9.57 4.23
C ASP A 374 23.90 -9.55 3.62
N TYR A 375 24.43 -8.34 3.48
CA TYR A 375 25.72 -8.09 2.84
C TYR A 375 26.87 -8.79 3.55
N ASP A 376 26.85 -8.85 4.88
CA ASP A 376 27.91 -9.51 5.66
C ASP A 376 27.99 -11.00 5.33
N LYS A 377 26.85 -11.68 5.40
CA LYS A 377 26.78 -13.10 5.06
C LYS A 377 27.06 -13.37 3.58
N ALA A 378 26.64 -12.48 2.69
CA ALA A 378 26.97 -12.58 1.27
C ALA A 378 28.48 -12.50 1.05
N MET A 379 29.17 -11.52 1.67
CA MET A 379 30.63 -11.38 1.59
C MET A 379 31.37 -12.60 2.15
N ASP A 380 30.90 -13.18 3.26
CA ASP A 380 31.45 -14.42 3.81
C ASP A 380 31.28 -15.60 2.84
N LEU A 381 30.11 -15.69 2.19
CA LEU A 381 29.85 -16.73 1.20
C LEU A 381 30.70 -16.54 -0.06
N TYR A 382 30.86 -15.31 -0.56
CA TYR A 382 31.77 -15.03 -1.67
C TYR A 382 33.21 -15.40 -1.31
N GLN A 383 33.66 -15.07 -0.10
CA GLN A 383 34.99 -15.50 0.36
C GLN A 383 35.11 -17.02 0.35
N LYS A 384 34.10 -17.74 0.85
CA LYS A 384 34.10 -19.21 0.80
C LYS A 384 34.10 -19.77 -0.62
N VAL A 385 33.45 -19.12 -1.59
CA VAL A 385 33.53 -19.51 -3.01
C VAL A 385 34.97 -19.40 -3.49
N HIS A 386 35.64 -18.29 -3.20
CA HIS A 386 37.05 -18.08 -3.52
C HIS A 386 37.94 -19.16 -2.89
N ASP A 387 37.84 -19.34 -1.57
CA ASP A 387 38.72 -20.24 -0.81
C ASP A 387 38.50 -21.73 -1.17
N SER A 388 37.26 -22.11 -1.50
CA SER A 388 36.90 -23.51 -1.79
C SER A 388 37.06 -23.90 -3.27
N PHE A 389 37.04 -22.92 -4.18
CA PHE A 389 37.09 -23.12 -5.63
C PHE A 389 38.08 -22.17 -6.33
N PRO A 390 39.32 -22.05 -5.84
CA PRO A 390 40.27 -21.02 -6.29
C PRO A 390 40.66 -21.15 -7.76
N GLU A 391 40.47 -22.31 -8.38
CA GLU A 391 40.83 -22.57 -9.78
C GLU A 391 39.72 -22.17 -10.78
N THR A 392 38.62 -21.59 -10.32
CA THR A 392 37.44 -21.31 -11.16
C THR A 392 37.22 -19.83 -11.39
N ASP A 393 36.66 -19.46 -12.55
CA ASP A 393 36.24 -18.08 -12.84
C ASP A 393 35.21 -17.55 -11.82
N TRP A 394 34.51 -18.46 -11.11
CA TRP A 394 33.59 -18.11 -10.03
C TRP A 394 34.31 -17.56 -8.79
N ALA A 395 35.56 -17.95 -8.52
CA ALA A 395 36.35 -17.37 -7.45
C ALA A 395 36.69 -15.90 -7.76
N ALA A 396 37.13 -15.62 -8.99
CA ALA A 396 37.36 -14.25 -9.47
C ALA A 396 36.09 -13.40 -9.37
N LYS A 397 34.96 -13.95 -9.83
CA LYS A 397 33.65 -13.29 -9.76
C LYS A 397 33.20 -13.02 -8.32
N ALA A 398 33.43 -13.97 -7.41
CA ALA A 398 33.06 -13.86 -6.00
C ALA A 398 33.85 -12.76 -5.29
N LEU A 399 35.18 -12.72 -5.47
CA LEU A 399 36.00 -11.64 -4.93
C LEU A 399 35.60 -10.27 -5.49
N PHE A 400 35.32 -10.20 -6.80
CA PHE A 400 34.83 -8.97 -7.42
C PHE A 400 33.48 -8.52 -6.85
N ALA A 401 32.52 -9.45 -6.68
CA ALA A 401 31.23 -9.16 -6.06
C ALA A 401 31.37 -8.70 -4.59
N LYS A 402 32.29 -9.30 -3.82
CA LYS A 402 32.64 -8.87 -2.47
C LYS A 402 33.21 -7.45 -2.45
N ALA A 403 34.14 -7.13 -3.37
CA ALA A 403 34.68 -5.78 -3.54
C ALA A 403 33.59 -4.76 -3.92
N TRP A 404 32.64 -5.17 -4.77
CA TRP A 404 31.50 -4.35 -5.15
C TRP A 404 30.63 -3.98 -3.95
N ILE A 405 30.32 -4.94 -3.06
CA ILE A 405 29.56 -4.67 -1.82
C ILE A 405 30.30 -3.66 -0.94
N LEU A 406 31.59 -3.88 -0.69
CA LEU A 406 32.38 -2.99 0.15
C LEU A 406 32.36 -1.56 -0.38
N ARG A 407 32.60 -1.38 -1.69
CA ARG A 407 32.63 -0.07 -2.32
C ARG A 407 31.25 0.62 -2.36
N ASN A 408 30.20 -0.10 -2.75
CA ASN A 408 28.91 0.52 -3.11
C ASN A 408 27.89 0.46 -1.98
N ALA A 409 27.78 -0.68 -1.29
CA ALA A 409 26.82 -0.84 -0.20
C ALA A 409 27.38 -0.31 1.12
N LYS A 410 28.67 -0.54 1.39
CA LYS A 410 29.33 -0.10 2.64
C LYS A 410 30.10 1.20 2.53
N SER A 411 30.24 1.77 1.33
CA SER A 411 31.05 2.98 1.07
C SER A 411 32.52 2.86 1.52
N ASP A 412 33.03 1.64 1.65
CA ASP A 412 34.40 1.33 2.06
C ASP A 412 35.24 0.96 0.84
N SER A 413 35.66 2.00 0.10
CA SER A 413 36.50 1.82 -1.08
C SER A 413 37.91 1.33 -0.72
N ALA A 414 38.38 1.61 0.49
CA ALA A 414 39.70 1.20 0.97
C ALA A 414 39.77 -0.31 1.19
N ALA A 415 38.71 -0.91 1.75
CA ALA A 415 38.60 -2.36 1.89
C ALA A 415 38.35 -3.08 0.56
N ALA A 416 37.76 -2.40 -0.44
CA ALA A 416 37.51 -2.97 -1.76
C ALA A 416 38.78 -3.08 -2.62
N GLU A 417 39.69 -2.10 -2.56
CA GLU A 417 40.92 -2.07 -3.36
C GLU A 417 41.79 -3.34 -3.27
N PRO A 418 42.15 -3.87 -2.09
CA PRO A 418 43.00 -5.06 -2.01
C PRO A 418 42.36 -6.27 -2.72
N LEU A 419 41.05 -6.44 -2.62
CA LEU A 419 40.32 -7.53 -3.30
C LEU A 419 40.37 -7.36 -4.82
N LEU A 420 40.22 -6.14 -5.34
CA LEU A 420 40.34 -5.87 -6.78
C LEU A 420 41.75 -6.17 -7.29
N ARG A 421 42.79 -5.86 -6.50
CA ARG A 421 44.17 -6.17 -6.83
C ARG A 421 44.44 -7.68 -6.79
N GLU A 422 43.85 -8.39 -5.82
CA GLU A 422 43.89 -9.85 -5.73
C GLU A 422 43.25 -10.50 -6.96
N VAL A 423 42.08 -10.04 -7.39
CA VAL A 423 41.44 -10.50 -8.64
C VAL A 423 42.36 -10.31 -9.85
N ILE A 424 43.05 -9.17 -9.93
CA ILE A 424 43.99 -8.89 -11.03
C ILE A 424 45.21 -9.82 -11.01
N ALA A 425 45.73 -10.11 -9.81
CA ALA A 425 46.95 -10.87 -9.61
C ALA A 425 46.73 -12.38 -9.82
N GLU A 426 45.68 -12.93 -9.22
CA GLU A 426 45.41 -14.37 -9.20
C GLU A 426 44.58 -14.83 -10.40
N TYR A 427 43.70 -13.94 -10.91
CA TYR A 427 42.78 -14.25 -12.00
C TYR A 427 42.98 -13.38 -13.24
N PRO A 428 44.22 -13.16 -13.70
CA PRO A 428 44.54 -12.10 -14.65
C PRO A 428 43.76 -12.22 -15.95
N GLN A 429 43.39 -13.45 -16.36
CA GLN A 429 42.71 -13.81 -17.62
C GLN A 429 41.18 -13.65 -17.62
N THR A 430 40.58 -13.35 -16.47
CA THR A 430 39.12 -13.22 -16.36
C THR A 430 38.63 -11.83 -16.77
N GLU A 431 37.35 -11.74 -17.14
CA GLU A 431 36.67 -10.44 -17.35
C GLU A 431 36.65 -9.60 -16.05
N TYR A 432 36.63 -10.27 -14.89
CA TYR A 432 36.61 -9.63 -13.58
C TYR A 432 37.93 -8.94 -13.24
N ALA A 433 39.06 -9.47 -13.71
CA ALA A 433 40.35 -8.76 -13.61
C ALA A 433 40.39 -7.52 -14.50
N ASP A 434 39.76 -7.56 -15.67
CA ASP A 434 39.66 -6.40 -16.56
C ASP A 434 38.76 -5.32 -15.96
N GLU A 435 37.64 -5.71 -15.38
CA GLU A 435 36.75 -4.78 -14.67
C GLU A 435 37.41 -4.23 -13.40
N SER A 436 38.16 -5.05 -12.66
CA SER A 436 38.95 -4.61 -11.50
C SER A 436 40.00 -3.56 -11.89
N ARG A 437 40.66 -3.74 -13.04
CA ARG A 437 41.60 -2.72 -13.57
C ARG A 437 40.88 -1.42 -13.87
N ARG A 438 39.69 -1.45 -14.49
CA ARG A 438 38.89 -0.25 -14.75
C ARG A 438 38.52 0.47 -13.45
N TRP A 439 38.12 -0.28 -12.44
CA TRP A 439 37.74 0.27 -11.13
C TRP A 439 38.89 0.95 -10.39
N LEU A 440 40.13 0.51 -10.66
CA LEU A 440 41.37 1.06 -10.11
C LEU A 440 42.05 2.09 -11.04
N GLY A 441 41.48 2.38 -12.22
CA GLY A 441 42.08 3.28 -13.21
C GLY A 441 43.35 2.73 -13.87
N LEU A 442 43.52 1.40 -13.89
CA LEU A 442 44.67 0.72 -14.47
C LEU A 442 44.43 0.36 -15.96
N PRO A 443 45.49 0.26 -16.78
CA PRO A 443 45.37 -0.14 -18.18
C PRO A 443 44.79 -1.55 -18.33
N VAL A 444 43.80 -1.72 -19.20
CA VAL A 444 43.21 -3.04 -19.51
C VAL A 444 43.92 -3.66 -20.72
N PRO A 445 44.42 -4.92 -20.62
CA PRO A 445 45.07 -5.59 -21.74
C PRO A 445 44.12 -5.76 -22.94
N LYS A 446 44.61 -5.50 -24.16
CA LYS A 446 43.87 -5.84 -25.38
C LYS A 446 43.92 -7.36 -25.59
N ARG A 447 42.83 -8.05 -25.28
CA ARG A 447 42.68 -9.47 -25.63
C ARG A 447 42.02 -9.61 -26.99
N GLU A 448 42.58 -10.44 -27.86
CA GLU A 448 41.83 -10.96 -29.01
C GLU A 448 40.62 -11.71 -28.47
N ARG A 449 39.41 -11.31 -28.87
CA ARG A 449 38.21 -12.08 -28.56
C ARG A 449 38.43 -13.48 -29.14
N LYS A 450 38.62 -14.49 -28.28
CA LYS A 450 38.39 -15.88 -28.70
C LYS A 450 36.95 -15.89 -29.22
N LYS A 451 36.79 -16.01 -30.53
CA LYS A 451 35.52 -16.44 -31.11
C LYS A 451 35.23 -17.75 -30.42
N THR A 452 34.23 -17.77 -29.54
CA THR A 452 33.57 -19.01 -29.18
C THR A 452 33.18 -19.63 -30.52
N GLU A 453 33.85 -20.71 -30.93
CA GLU A 453 33.38 -21.54 -32.04
C GLU A 453 32.04 -22.10 -31.59
N VAL A 454 30.98 -21.35 -31.85
CA VAL A 454 29.65 -21.92 -31.95
C VAL A 454 29.74 -22.79 -33.19
N LYS A 455 29.98 -24.09 -32.95
CA LYS A 455 29.79 -25.11 -33.95
C LYS A 455 28.39 -24.86 -34.52
N PRO A 456 28.22 -24.56 -35.82
CA PRO A 456 26.91 -24.32 -36.36
C PRO A 456 26.09 -25.59 -36.11
N GLU A 457 25.08 -25.49 -35.26
CA GLU A 457 24.00 -26.46 -35.30
C GLU A 457 23.49 -26.42 -36.73
N THR A 458 23.67 -27.54 -37.43
CA THR A 458 22.96 -27.82 -38.66
C THR A 458 21.51 -27.46 -38.44
N THR A 459 21.05 -26.39 -39.06
CA THR A 459 19.64 -26.08 -39.25
C THR A 459 19.05 -27.17 -40.11
N ALA A 460 18.73 -28.30 -39.48
CA ALA A 460 17.68 -29.17 -39.97
C ALA A 460 16.38 -28.38 -39.76
N ALA A 461 15.72 -28.05 -40.87
CA ALA A 461 14.40 -27.44 -40.86
C ALA A 461 13.50 -28.20 -39.87
N ALA A 462 12.85 -27.46 -38.97
CA ALA A 462 11.82 -28.02 -38.11
C ALA A 462 10.76 -28.71 -38.99
N PRO A 463 10.39 -29.97 -38.71
CA PRO A 463 9.24 -30.57 -39.38
C PRO A 463 7.98 -29.76 -39.05
N PRO A 464 7.05 -29.59 -40.00
CA PRO A 464 5.80 -28.86 -39.76
C PRO A 464 5.01 -29.51 -38.61
N PRO A 465 4.22 -28.73 -37.84
CA PRO A 465 3.41 -29.26 -36.75
C PRO A 465 2.43 -30.32 -37.31
N PRO A 466 2.24 -31.46 -36.62
CA PRO A 466 1.31 -32.48 -37.07
C PRO A 466 -0.11 -31.92 -37.10
N ALA A 467 -0.81 -32.18 -38.20
CA ALA A 467 -2.22 -31.85 -38.38
C ALA A 467 -3.05 -32.47 -37.25
N ARG A 468 -4.01 -31.69 -36.72
CA ARG A 468 -5.02 -32.17 -35.77
C ARG A 468 -5.86 -33.25 -36.45
N GLU A 469 -5.54 -34.51 -36.20
CA GLU A 469 -6.46 -35.62 -36.42
C GLU A 469 -7.49 -35.65 -35.29
N THR A 470 -8.74 -35.50 -35.68
CA THR A 470 -9.92 -35.70 -34.85
C THR A 470 -10.01 -37.16 -34.43
N ALA A 471 -9.72 -37.45 -33.16
CA ALA A 471 -10.01 -38.75 -32.59
C ALA A 471 -11.51 -38.86 -32.25
N LYS A 472 -12.19 -39.72 -33.00
CA LYS A 472 -13.51 -40.28 -32.70
C LYS A 472 -13.51 -40.94 -31.31
N VAL A 473 -14.51 -40.60 -30.50
CA VAL A 473 -14.91 -41.39 -29.33
C VAL A 473 -16.00 -42.38 -29.76
N PRO A 474 -15.84 -43.71 -29.58
CA PRO A 474 -16.92 -44.66 -29.82
C PRO A 474 -17.72 -44.94 -28.53
N GLY A 475 -19.01 -44.61 -28.59
CA GLY A 475 -20.16 -45.41 -28.13
C GLY A 475 -20.25 -45.87 -26.67
N LEU A 476 -21.27 -45.36 -25.97
CA LEU A 476 -22.23 -46.16 -25.19
C LEU A 476 -23.55 -45.34 -25.07
N GLU A 477 -24.66 -46.05 -25.22
CA GLU A 477 -26.03 -45.61 -25.52
C GLU A 477 -26.81 -44.93 -24.38
N PRO A 478 -27.99 -44.31 -24.67
CA PRO A 478 -28.67 -43.41 -23.75
C PRO A 478 -29.60 -44.15 -22.79
N VAL A 479 -29.65 -43.71 -21.53
CA VAL A 479 -30.71 -44.09 -20.59
C VAL A 479 -31.38 -42.83 -20.04
N THR A 480 -32.69 -42.90 -20.12
CA THR A 480 -33.71 -41.89 -19.90
C THR A 480 -33.83 -41.42 -18.46
N SER A 481 -34.34 -40.19 -18.36
CA SER A 481 -34.91 -39.55 -17.18
C SER A 481 -35.93 -40.42 -16.45
N GLU A 482 -35.76 -40.61 -15.14
CA GLU A 482 -36.86 -40.76 -14.19
C GLU A 482 -36.46 -40.14 -12.84
N SER A 483 -37.25 -39.15 -12.40
CA SER A 483 -37.38 -38.74 -11.01
C SER A 483 -38.14 -39.79 -10.21
N PRO A 484 -37.94 -39.87 -8.89
CA PRO A 484 -39.05 -40.20 -8.02
C PRO A 484 -39.03 -39.31 -6.75
N PRO A 485 -40.01 -39.42 -5.84
CA PRO A 485 -41.15 -38.50 -5.80
C PRO A 485 -41.15 -37.65 -4.53
N GLY A 486 -42.05 -36.67 -4.50
CA GLY A 486 -42.38 -35.94 -3.29
C GLY A 486 -43.13 -36.82 -2.29
N ASP A 487 -42.93 -36.48 -1.01
CA ASP A 487 -43.95 -36.67 0.00
C ASP A 487 -44.29 -35.31 0.59
N SER A 488 -45.58 -35.03 0.54
CA SER A 488 -46.31 -34.05 1.31
C SER A 488 -46.16 -34.34 2.80
N ASP A 489 -45.94 -33.30 3.60
CA ASP A 489 -46.93 -33.06 4.66
C ASP A 489 -46.99 -31.58 5.04
N GLU A 490 -48.23 -31.15 4.98
CA GLU A 490 -48.82 -29.90 5.37
C GLU A 490 -48.82 -29.82 6.91
N THR A 491 -48.36 -28.71 7.50
CA THR A 491 -48.89 -28.23 8.79
C THR A 491 -48.44 -26.80 9.08
N THR A 492 -49.38 -25.88 8.83
CA THR A 492 -49.85 -24.89 9.81
C THR A 492 -48.86 -23.85 10.36
N ILE A 493 -49.00 -22.64 9.81
CA ILE A 493 -48.77 -21.38 10.53
C ILE A 493 -49.76 -21.31 11.71
N PRO A 494 -49.31 -20.91 12.90
CA PRO A 494 -50.00 -19.79 13.54
C PRO A 494 -49.06 -18.80 14.24
N GLY A 495 -49.28 -17.52 13.94
CA GLY A 495 -49.33 -16.45 14.95
C GLY A 495 -48.03 -16.00 15.62
N GLU A 496 -47.59 -14.78 15.28
CA GLU A 496 -47.25 -13.80 16.31
C GLU A 496 -48.48 -13.61 17.25
N PRO A 497 -48.36 -13.31 18.56
CA PRO A 497 -47.52 -12.22 19.09
C PRO A 497 -46.87 -12.47 20.47
N GLY A 498 -45.81 -11.72 20.79
CA GLY A 498 -45.15 -11.84 22.09
C GLY A 498 -44.25 -10.67 22.44
N ALA A 499 -44.87 -9.54 22.76
CA ALA A 499 -44.22 -8.42 23.43
C ALA A 499 -43.83 -8.76 24.88
N PHE A 500 -42.95 -7.90 25.43
CA PHE A 500 -42.68 -7.55 26.84
C PHE A 500 -41.26 -7.88 27.35
N PRO A 501 -40.68 -7.10 28.30
CA PRO A 501 -41.11 -5.80 28.83
C PRO A 501 -40.06 -4.68 28.68
N ARG A 502 -40.56 -3.43 28.71
CA ARG A 502 -39.77 -2.26 29.09
C ARG A 502 -39.35 -2.41 30.54
N ASP A 503 -38.07 -2.19 30.81
CA ASP A 503 -37.63 -1.70 32.12
C ASP A 503 -37.00 -0.31 31.91
N HIS A 504 -37.65 0.69 32.51
CA HIS A 504 -37.18 2.06 32.57
C HIS A 504 -36.27 2.22 33.79
N ARG A 505 -34.97 2.50 33.56
CA ARG A 505 -34.14 3.37 34.41
C ARG A 505 -33.19 4.15 33.50
N GLY A 506 -33.19 5.48 33.60
CA GLY A 506 -32.28 6.38 32.84
C GLY A 506 -30.80 6.20 33.23
N PRO A 507 -29.83 7.01 32.74
CA PRO A 507 -29.92 8.37 32.17
C PRO A 507 -29.05 8.63 30.90
N GLY A 508 -29.08 9.85 30.37
CA GLY A 508 -27.97 10.49 29.62
C GLY A 508 -27.35 9.77 28.41
N TRP A 509 -27.68 10.21 27.19
CA TRP A 509 -27.00 9.69 26.00
C TRP A 509 -25.72 10.50 25.69
N THR A 510 -24.60 9.84 25.91
CA THR A 510 -23.22 10.21 25.57
C THR A 510 -22.95 10.06 24.07
N GLU A 511 -21.96 10.81 23.57
CA GLU A 511 -21.36 10.60 22.25
C GLU A 511 -20.83 9.16 22.15
N ARG A 512 -21.27 8.39 21.15
CA ARG A 512 -20.64 7.10 20.82
C ARG A 512 -19.30 7.35 20.13
N PRO A 513 -18.17 6.80 20.61
CA PRO A 513 -16.85 7.05 20.01
C PRO A 513 -16.42 6.16 18.82
N ASP A 514 -17.26 5.46 18.07
CA ASP A 514 -16.70 4.36 17.24
C ASP A 514 -17.37 4.22 15.87
N VAL A 515 -16.93 5.06 14.92
CA VAL A 515 -16.89 4.72 13.49
C VAL A 515 -15.80 5.55 12.80
N ALA A 516 -14.76 4.91 12.26
CA ALA A 516 -13.74 5.57 11.45
C ALA A 516 -14.33 5.96 10.08
N GLY A 517 -15.09 7.06 10.04
CA GLY A 517 -15.67 7.57 8.79
C GLY A 517 -16.97 8.38 8.92
N GLY A 518 -17.66 8.33 10.06
CA GLY A 518 -18.82 9.18 10.32
C GLY A 518 -18.39 10.59 10.78
N PRO A 519 -19.07 11.69 10.37
CA PRO A 519 -18.84 12.98 11.00
C PRO A 519 -19.29 12.89 12.47
N PRO A 520 -18.38 13.02 13.44
CA PRO A 520 -18.75 13.21 14.83
C PRO A 520 -19.32 14.62 14.99
N GLY A 521 -20.43 14.76 15.70
CA GLY A 521 -21.01 16.07 16.01
C GLY A 521 -22.38 16.39 15.42
N TRP A 522 -23.10 15.43 14.84
CA TRP A 522 -24.54 15.61 14.57
C TRP A 522 -25.31 15.67 15.89
N ARG A 523 -25.34 16.82 16.55
CA ARG A 523 -26.37 17.10 17.55
C ARG A 523 -27.68 17.27 16.79
N VAL A 524 -28.69 16.47 17.13
CA VAL A 524 -30.06 16.74 16.73
C VAL A 524 -30.40 18.14 17.28
N ARG A 525 -30.60 19.13 16.41
CA ARG A 525 -31.02 20.48 16.86
C ARG A 525 -32.31 20.30 17.67
N PRO A 526 -32.42 20.83 18.91
CA PRO A 526 -33.61 20.64 19.73
C PRO A 526 -34.86 21.15 18.98
N GLY A 527 -35.87 20.29 18.83
CA GLY A 527 -37.12 20.60 18.13
C GLY A 527 -37.67 19.40 17.37
N MET A 528 -38.47 18.60 18.08
CA MET A 528 -39.37 17.54 17.62
C MET A 528 -38.75 16.21 17.11
N GLN A 529 -38.80 15.19 17.97
CA GLN A 529 -38.84 13.77 17.57
C GLN A 529 -40.19 13.45 16.90
N PRO A 530 -40.27 12.52 15.93
CA PRO A 530 -41.54 12.15 15.32
C PRO A 530 -42.38 11.31 16.30
N GLY A 531 -43.50 11.88 16.76
CA GLY A 531 -44.76 11.22 17.09
C GLY A 531 -44.77 10.07 18.11
N ALA A 532 -45.04 10.40 19.37
CA ALA A 532 -45.89 9.59 20.24
C ALA A 532 -47.03 10.49 20.75
N PRO A 533 -48.29 10.02 20.87
CA PRO A 533 -49.41 10.89 21.22
C PRO A 533 -49.28 11.36 22.67
N GLN A 534 -49.12 12.67 22.87
CA GLN A 534 -49.20 13.27 24.20
C GLN A 534 -50.68 13.47 24.57
N LYS A 535 -51.06 12.90 25.71
CA LYS A 535 -52.26 13.30 26.44
C LYS A 535 -52.04 14.71 27.00
N GLU A 536 -53.03 15.56 26.77
CA GLU A 536 -53.14 16.90 27.36
C GLU A 536 -53.40 16.78 28.86
N GLU A 537 -52.54 17.39 29.67
CA GLU A 537 -52.93 17.99 30.95
C GLU A 537 -52.20 19.34 31.03
N GLY A 538 -52.99 20.40 31.11
CA GLY A 538 -52.48 21.77 31.18
C GLY A 538 -52.26 22.19 32.62
N GLU A 539 -51.35 23.16 32.80
CA GLU A 539 -51.52 24.25 33.76
C GLU A 539 -50.55 25.39 33.46
N ALA A 540 -51.01 26.60 33.78
CA ALA A 540 -50.48 27.88 33.36
C ALA A 540 -49.37 28.42 34.28
N GLY A 541 -48.55 29.36 33.78
CA GLY A 541 -47.98 30.41 34.63
C GLY A 541 -46.55 30.87 34.35
N GLN A 542 -46.46 32.09 33.81
CA GLN A 542 -45.52 33.18 34.18
C GLN A 542 -44.07 33.19 33.65
N GLU A 543 -43.80 34.26 32.90
CA GLU A 543 -42.48 34.84 32.55
C GLU A 543 -41.93 35.75 33.70
N PRO A 544 -40.66 36.20 33.63
CA PRO A 544 -39.71 36.19 34.75
C PRO A 544 -39.45 37.57 35.39
N PRO A 545 -38.55 37.65 36.39
CA PRO A 545 -37.82 38.88 36.63
C PRO A 545 -36.29 38.74 36.51
N ALA A 546 -35.68 39.87 36.22
CA ALA A 546 -34.26 40.11 36.00
C ALA A 546 -33.49 40.54 37.27
N GLY A 547 -32.18 40.29 37.25
CA GLY A 547 -31.11 41.05 37.92
C GLY A 547 -30.66 40.55 39.32
N PRO A 548 -29.50 41.01 39.86
CA PRO A 548 -28.53 41.96 39.30
C PRO A 548 -27.02 41.57 39.41
N SER A 549 -26.22 42.45 38.81
CA SER A 549 -24.76 42.61 38.84
C SER A 549 -24.22 43.15 40.18
N SER A 550 -22.99 42.79 40.56
CA SER A 550 -21.92 43.64 41.16
C SER A 550 -20.68 42.74 41.40
N ALA A 551 -19.41 43.15 41.38
CA ALA A 551 -18.68 44.41 41.21
C ALA A 551 -17.22 44.04 40.76
N ARG A 552 -16.56 44.85 39.93
CA ARG A 552 -15.35 45.69 40.23
C ARG A 552 -14.08 44.87 40.56
N ASP A 553 -12.92 45.07 39.91
CA ASP A 553 -12.15 46.32 39.91
C ASP A 553 -11.02 46.38 38.84
N THR A 554 -10.84 47.60 38.29
CA THR A 554 -9.62 48.33 37.86
C THR A 554 -8.56 47.79 36.87
N LEU A 555 -8.42 48.56 35.77
CA LEU A 555 -7.25 48.84 34.88
C LEU A 555 -6.13 49.63 35.63
N PRO A 556 -5.00 50.12 35.03
CA PRO A 556 -4.52 50.13 33.62
C PRO A 556 -3.00 49.84 33.43
N GLY A 557 -2.52 49.82 32.17
CA GLY A 557 -1.11 50.12 31.88
C GLY A 557 -0.56 49.66 30.53
N GLN A 558 -0.78 50.45 29.47
CA GLN A 558 0.17 50.53 28.35
C GLN A 558 1.26 51.56 28.71
N PRO A 559 2.47 51.43 28.12
CA PRO A 559 2.81 52.37 27.05
C PRO A 559 3.60 51.75 25.88
N THR A 560 3.31 52.22 24.67
CA THR A 560 4.26 52.41 23.55
C THR A 560 4.86 53.82 23.69
N PRO A 561 6.04 54.19 23.10
CA PRO A 561 6.23 54.33 21.64
C PRO A 561 7.67 54.16 21.07
N ALA A 562 7.77 54.14 19.72
CA ALA A 562 8.79 54.82 18.85
C ALA A 562 10.31 54.49 19.02
N THR A 563 11.23 54.39 18.04
CA THR A 563 11.35 54.51 16.56
C THR A 563 12.78 54.01 16.20
N GLU A 564 13.08 53.87 14.91
CA GLU A 564 14.41 53.88 14.24
C GLU A 564 15.05 52.53 13.82
N GLY A 565 15.19 52.35 12.50
CA GLY A 565 16.19 51.44 11.88
C GLY A 565 17.57 52.14 11.79
N PRO A 566 18.55 51.69 10.96
CA PRO A 566 18.45 50.77 9.82
C PRO A 566 19.53 49.65 9.77
N GLY A 567 19.43 48.75 8.79
CA GLY A 567 20.64 48.24 8.11
C GLY A 567 20.85 46.73 7.98
N SER A 568 20.74 46.26 6.73
CA SER A 568 21.50 45.15 6.12
C SER A 568 21.01 43.70 6.29
N ALA A 569 20.48 43.11 5.21
CA ALA A 569 21.13 41.97 4.53
C ALA A 569 20.41 41.58 3.22
N ALA A 570 21.20 41.63 2.14
CA ALA A 570 21.14 40.96 0.84
C ALA A 570 19.84 40.25 0.37
N ARG A 571 19.27 40.78 -0.73
CA ARG A 571 18.41 40.04 -1.66
C ARG A 571 19.25 39.50 -2.83
N SER A 572 19.04 38.21 -3.12
CA SER A 572 19.42 37.52 -4.35
C SER A 572 18.58 38.01 -5.54
N ARG A 573 19.24 38.12 -6.70
CA ARG A 573 18.68 38.54 -7.99
C ARG A 573 17.91 37.39 -8.64
N GLU A 574 16.67 37.68 -9.06
CA GLU A 574 15.90 36.96 -10.07
C GLU A 574 16.19 37.61 -11.43
N ASP A 575 16.50 36.81 -12.45
CA ASP A 575 16.43 37.22 -13.85
C ASP A 575 15.21 36.58 -14.50
N THR A 576 14.33 37.47 -14.96
CA THR A 576 13.10 37.26 -15.73
C THR A 576 13.35 36.83 -17.17
N LEU A 577 12.49 35.96 -17.70
CA LEU A 577 12.16 35.88 -19.14
C LEU A 577 10.63 35.84 -19.31
N PRO A 578 10.07 36.44 -20.39
CA PRO A 578 8.71 36.95 -20.42
C PRO A 578 7.70 36.02 -21.11
N ALA A 579 6.43 36.34 -20.85
CA ALA A 579 5.22 35.69 -21.34
C ALA A 579 4.93 35.94 -22.83
N GLU A 580 4.27 34.96 -23.47
CA GLU A 580 3.47 35.20 -24.68
C GLU A 580 2.20 34.33 -24.66
N GLN A 581 1.08 34.96 -25.02
CA GLN A 581 -0.29 34.43 -25.04
C GLN A 581 -0.69 33.93 -26.45
N PRO A 582 -1.81 33.20 -26.62
CA PRO A 582 -2.03 32.26 -27.72
C PRO A 582 -2.68 32.90 -28.96
N ALA A 583 -2.42 32.32 -30.14
CA ALA A 583 -3.11 32.64 -31.39
C ALA A 583 -3.76 31.40 -32.03
N ALA A 584 -4.89 31.66 -32.70
CA ALA A 584 -5.89 30.71 -33.17
C ALA A 584 -5.53 30.01 -34.50
N ALA A 585 -6.40 29.03 -34.83
CA ALA A 585 -6.33 28.05 -35.91
C ALA A 585 -6.31 28.60 -37.35
N GLU A 586 -5.67 27.84 -38.25
CA GLU A 586 -6.06 27.71 -39.65
C GLU A 586 -6.01 26.22 -40.08
N VAL A 587 -7.02 25.84 -40.87
CA VAL A 587 -7.22 24.52 -41.49
C VAL A 587 -6.78 24.64 -42.95
N ASP A 588 -5.95 23.71 -43.44
CA ASP A 588 -5.89 23.39 -44.86
C ASP A 588 -5.69 21.89 -45.09
N THR A 589 -6.12 21.45 -46.25
CA THR A 589 -6.75 20.18 -46.55
C THR A 589 -5.84 19.31 -47.43
N ALA A 590 -5.86 18.01 -47.15
CA ALA A 590 -5.64 16.87 -48.05
C ALA A 590 -4.25 16.65 -48.70
N LYS A 591 -3.60 15.54 -48.30
CA LYS A 591 -3.25 14.45 -49.22
C LYS A 591 -3.09 13.11 -48.49
N GLN A 592 -3.98 12.18 -48.82
CA GLN A 592 -3.88 10.77 -48.44
C GLN A 592 -2.66 10.12 -49.11
N SER A 593 -1.86 9.41 -48.31
CA SER A 593 -1.11 8.24 -48.76
C SER A 593 -1.12 7.23 -47.62
N GLY A 594 -1.52 5.99 -47.93
CA GLY A 594 -1.83 4.96 -46.97
C GLY A 594 -0.65 4.62 -46.06
N THR A 595 -0.81 4.88 -44.76
CA THR A 595 -0.04 4.24 -43.70
C THR A 595 -0.97 4.18 -42.50
N THR A 596 -1.16 3.00 -41.91
CA THR A 596 -1.77 2.86 -40.59
C THR A 596 -1.10 3.87 -39.67
N ALA A 597 -1.87 4.78 -39.06
CA ALA A 597 -1.32 5.78 -38.16
C ALA A 597 -0.57 5.05 -37.03
N ARG A 598 0.76 5.15 -37.04
CA ARG A 598 1.62 4.50 -36.05
C ARG A 598 1.40 5.22 -34.71
N LEU A 599 0.66 4.59 -33.80
CA LEU A 599 0.32 5.13 -32.49
C LEU A 599 1.57 5.43 -31.67
N GLU A 600 2.02 6.66 -31.54
CA GLU A 600 3.24 6.95 -30.76
C GLU A 600 3.08 6.52 -29.29
N LEU A 601 3.57 5.31 -28.96
CA LEU A 601 3.59 4.77 -27.62
C LEU A 601 4.92 5.14 -26.98
N GLU A 602 4.85 5.92 -25.90
CA GLU A 602 6.05 6.40 -25.22
C GLU A 602 6.77 5.30 -24.46
N ILE A 603 8.10 5.40 -24.41
CA ILE A 603 8.98 4.54 -23.61
C ILE A 603 8.63 4.65 -22.13
N VAL A 604 8.57 3.50 -21.45
CA VAL A 604 8.36 3.37 -20.00
C VAL A 604 9.70 3.15 -19.32
N ARG A 605 10.01 3.91 -18.28
CA ARG A 605 11.29 3.81 -17.56
C ARG A 605 11.17 3.12 -16.19
N PHE A 606 12.30 2.57 -15.75
CA PHE A 606 12.39 1.83 -14.49
C PHE A 606 13.59 2.27 -13.65
N ALA A 607 13.44 2.13 -12.33
CA ALA A 607 14.57 2.24 -11.40
C ALA A 607 15.55 1.06 -11.57
N THR A 608 16.74 1.20 -10.98
CA THR A 608 17.70 0.09 -10.88
C THR A 608 17.06 -1.07 -10.12
N ASP A 609 17.29 -2.31 -10.57
CA ASP A 609 16.80 -3.53 -9.92
C ASP A 609 15.29 -3.50 -9.59
N SER A 610 14.50 -2.97 -10.53
CA SER A 610 13.07 -2.81 -10.33
C SER A 610 12.30 -3.04 -11.62
N TRP A 611 11.16 -3.69 -11.46
CA TRP A 611 10.08 -3.81 -12.45
C TRP A 611 8.84 -3.01 -12.03
N GLN A 612 8.94 -2.21 -10.97
CA GLN A 612 7.83 -1.41 -10.48
C GLN A 612 7.64 -0.17 -11.37
N ILE A 613 6.47 -0.07 -11.99
CA ILE A 613 6.04 1.09 -12.78
C ILE A 613 5.98 2.32 -11.87
N GLN A 614 6.76 3.36 -12.20
CA GLN A 614 6.81 4.60 -11.44
C GLN A 614 5.57 5.47 -11.70
N ALA A 615 5.24 6.37 -10.78
CA ALA A 615 4.08 7.24 -10.90
C ALA A 615 4.14 8.19 -12.13
N ALA A 616 5.34 8.53 -12.60
CA ALA A 616 5.52 9.33 -13.81
C ALA A 616 5.25 8.54 -15.09
N ASP A 617 5.50 7.23 -15.08
CA ASP A 617 5.35 6.34 -16.23
C ASP A 617 3.95 5.70 -16.30
N SER A 618 3.22 5.63 -15.18
CA SER A 618 1.84 5.17 -15.17
C SER A 618 0.92 6.09 -15.99
N ALA A 619 1.16 7.40 -16.00
CA ALA A 619 0.42 8.34 -16.84
C ALA A 619 0.63 8.06 -18.35
N ARG A 620 1.86 7.70 -18.75
CA ARG A 620 2.20 7.31 -20.13
C ARG A 620 1.49 6.02 -20.54
N LEU A 621 1.45 5.05 -19.62
CA LEU A 621 0.75 3.78 -19.84
C LEU A 621 -0.77 3.94 -19.91
N ILE A 622 -1.35 4.89 -19.17
CA ILE A 622 -2.78 5.23 -19.29
C ILE A 622 -3.05 5.82 -20.69
N ALA A 623 -2.24 6.76 -21.15
CA ALA A 623 -2.36 7.31 -22.50
C ALA A 623 -2.21 6.23 -23.59
N ALA A 624 -1.20 5.35 -23.44
CA ALA A 624 -1.01 4.19 -24.30
C ALA A 624 -2.24 3.26 -24.35
N ALA A 625 -2.86 2.99 -23.18
CA ALA A 625 -4.07 2.19 -23.10
C ALA A 625 -5.27 2.87 -23.79
N GLU A 626 -5.42 4.18 -23.66
CA GLU A 626 -6.47 4.94 -24.37
C GLU A 626 -6.28 4.86 -25.89
N SER A 627 -5.05 5.04 -26.37
CA SER A 627 -4.69 4.87 -27.78
C SER A 627 -4.97 3.45 -28.29
N LEU A 628 -4.60 2.42 -27.55
CA LEU A 628 -4.83 1.01 -27.93
C LEU A 628 -6.31 0.59 -27.88
N LYS A 629 -7.13 1.27 -27.07
CA LYS A 629 -8.60 1.11 -27.08
C LYS A 629 -9.25 1.77 -28.28
N ALA A 630 -8.75 2.94 -28.69
CA ALA A 630 -9.24 3.64 -29.87
C ALA A 630 -8.92 2.89 -31.18
N HIS A 631 -7.92 2.01 -31.15
CA HIS A 631 -7.44 1.22 -32.29
C HIS A 631 -7.45 -0.28 -31.99
N PRO A 632 -8.62 -0.95 -31.94
CA PRO A 632 -8.75 -2.35 -31.57
C PRO A 632 -8.02 -3.33 -32.50
N GLU A 633 -7.71 -2.92 -33.73
CA GLU A 633 -7.01 -3.69 -34.76
C GLU A 633 -5.50 -3.85 -34.51
N VAL A 634 -4.90 -3.03 -33.64
CA VAL A 634 -3.44 -2.99 -33.45
C VAL A 634 -2.97 -4.02 -32.43
N GLY A 635 -2.03 -4.89 -32.81
CA GLY A 635 -1.30 -5.75 -31.87
C GLY A 635 0.04 -5.13 -31.47
N ILE A 636 0.50 -5.37 -30.25
CA ILE A 636 1.82 -4.89 -29.77
C ILE A 636 2.65 -6.01 -29.14
N GLU A 637 3.97 -5.93 -29.32
CA GLU A 637 4.97 -6.65 -28.55
C GLU A 637 5.65 -5.67 -27.58
N VAL A 638 5.64 -6.02 -26.30
CA VAL A 638 6.25 -5.25 -25.22
C VAL A 638 7.64 -5.82 -24.97
N VAL A 639 8.67 -5.01 -25.21
CA VAL A 639 10.07 -5.44 -25.14
C VAL A 639 10.76 -4.83 -23.94
N GLY A 640 11.21 -5.66 -23.00
CA GLY A 640 11.90 -5.22 -21.79
C GLY A 640 13.42 -5.19 -21.94
N HIS A 641 14.02 -4.09 -21.49
CA HIS A 641 15.47 -3.85 -21.53
C HIS A 641 16.04 -3.56 -20.14
N CYS A 642 17.32 -3.86 -19.99
CA CYS A 642 18.12 -3.66 -18.79
C CYS A 642 19.42 -2.95 -19.13
N ASP A 643 20.04 -2.38 -18.10
CA ASP A 643 21.41 -1.86 -18.23
C ASP A 643 22.44 -2.97 -18.01
N PRO A 644 23.69 -2.82 -18.53
CA PRO A 644 24.63 -3.93 -18.68
C PRO A 644 25.41 -4.26 -17.39
N ARG A 645 24.94 -3.84 -16.22
CA ARG A 645 25.69 -4.00 -14.95
C ARG A 645 25.53 -5.38 -14.31
N ALA A 646 24.53 -6.16 -14.70
CA ALA A 646 24.24 -7.48 -14.14
C ALA A 646 24.48 -8.59 -15.18
N SER A 647 24.37 -9.86 -14.78
CA SER A 647 24.58 -10.97 -15.73
C SER A 647 23.50 -10.99 -16.83
N GLU A 648 23.87 -11.44 -18.04
CA GLU A 648 22.93 -11.57 -19.16
C GLU A 648 21.66 -12.34 -18.76
N ARG A 649 21.80 -13.47 -18.06
CA ARG A 649 20.65 -14.28 -17.61
C ARG A 649 19.75 -13.53 -16.64
N TYR A 650 20.33 -12.79 -15.70
CA TYR A 650 19.57 -11.97 -14.77
C TYR A 650 18.87 -10.82 -15.52
N ASN A 651 19.60 -10.12 -16.39
CA ASN A 651 19.06 -9.03 -17.19
C ASN A 651 17.93 -9.52 -18.12
N GLN A 652 18.04 -10.73 -18.65
CA GLN A 652 16.99 -11.38 -19.43
C GLN A 652 15.72 -11.60 -18.59
N GLN A 653 15.87 -12.08 -17.35
CA GLN A 653 14.73 -12.27 -16.44
C GLN A 653 14.12 -10.94 -15.99
N LEU A 654 14.94 -9.96 -15.64
CA LEU A 654 14.49 -8.63 -15.21
C LEU A 654 13.76 -7.89 -16.33
N GLY A 655 14.28 -7.95 -17.56
CA GLY A 655 13.60 -7.40 -18.74
C GLY A 655 12.26 -8.09 -18.99
N MET A 656 12.18 -9.42 -18.80
CA MET A 656 10.94 -10.16 -18.95
C MET A 656 9.90 -9.73 -17.90
N LYS A 657 10.32 -9.58 -16.63
CA LYS A 657 9.45 -9.07 -15.56
C LYS A 657 8.92 -7.67 -15.89
N ARG A 658 9.75 -6.75 -16.36
CA ARG A 658 9.33 -5.40 -16.76
C ARG A 658 8.29 -5.41 -17.88
N ALA A 659 8.51 -6.23 -18.91
CA ALA A 659 7.56 -6.38 -20.01
C ALA A 659 6.22 -6.98 -19.54
N GLN A 660 6.29 -7.96 -18.63
CA GLN A 660 5.11 -8.60 -18.04
C GLN A 660 4.28 -7.62 -17.20
N GLU A 661 4.91 -6.81 -16.37
CA GLU A 661 4.23 -5.77 -15.56
C GLU A 661 3.52 -4.73 -16.44
N VAL A 662 4.16 -4.29 -17.52
CA VAL A 662 3.53 -3.38 -18.48
C VAL A 662 2.34 -4.04 -19.17
N LYS A 663 2.46 -5.32 -19.54
CA LYS A 663 1.32 -6.09 -20.08
C LYS A 663 0.17 -6.17 -19.08
N GLU A 664 0.46 -6.51 -17.82
CA GLU A 664 -0.56 -6.62 -16.77
C GLU A 664 -1.26 -5.27 -16.52
N PHE A 665 -0.51 -4.17 -16.53
CA PHE A 665 -1.07 -2.83 -16.45
C PHE A 665 -2.03 -2.53 -17.60
N LEU A 666 -1.63 -2.81 -18.85
CA LEU A 666 -2.47 -2.56 -20.03
C LEU A 666 -3.72 -3.46 -20.06
N VAL A 667 -3.59 -4.71 -19.62
CA VAL A 667 -4.74 -5.63 -19.49
C VAL A 667 -5.71 -5.14 -18.40
N ALA A 668 -5.20 -4.72 -17.25
CA ALA A 668 -6.02 -4.13 -16.19
C ALA A 668 -6.68 -2.81 -16.64
N ALA A 669 -6.03 -2.07 -17.54
CA ALA A 669 -6.61 -0.91 -18.18
C ALA A 669 -7.67 -1.26 -19.24
N GLY A 670 -7.86 -2.54 -19.62
CA GLY A 670 -8.94 -3.00 -20.50
C GLY A 670 -8.51 -3.37 -21.92
N ILE A 671 -7.22 -3.59 -22.18
CA ILE A 671 -6.74 -4.15 -23.45
C ILE A 671 -6.84 -5.67 -23.42
N GLU A 672 -7.31 -6.26 -24.53
CA GLU A 672 -7.44 -7.71 -24.63
C GLU A 672 -6.06 -8.41 -24.54
N PRO A 673 -5.87 -9.41 -23.66
CA PRO A 673 -4.57 -10.06 -23.46
C PRO A 673 -3.94 -10.68 -24.71
N GLY A 674 -4.78 -11.13 -25.66
CA GLY A 674 -4.34 -11.72 -26.93
C GLY A 674 -3.65 -10.72 -27.87
N ARG A 675 -3.85 -9.42 -27.65
CA ARG A 675 -3.25 -8.34 -28.45
C ARG A 675 -1.85 -7.92 -27.97
N ILE A 676 -1.37 -8.48 -26.86
CA ILE A 676 -0.11 -8.11 -26.21
C ILE A 676 0.79 -9.34 -26.04
N SER A 677 1.92 -9.38 -26.75
CA SER A 677 3.02 -10.31 -26.49
C SER A 677 4.13 -9.62 -25.70
N VAL A 678 4.96 -10.41 -25.01
CA VAL A 678 6.09 -9.89 -24.22
C VAL A 678 7.37 -10.59 -24.64
N ARG A 679 8.47 -9.84 -24.67
CA ARG A 679 9.82 -10.34 -24.89
C ARG A 679 10.81 -9.55 -24.05
N SER A 680 11.97 -10.16 -23.80
CA SER A 680 13.08 -9.51 -23.13
C SER A 680 14.28 -9.50 -24.05
N GLU A 681 14.93 -8.35 -24.16
CA GLU A 681 16.26 -8.22 -24.77
C GLU A 681 17.35 -8.19 -23.69
N GLY A 682 16.98 -8.16 -22.40
CA GLY A 682 17.93 -8.01 -21.31
C GLY A 682 18.81 -6.79 -21.53
N GLU A 683 20.13 -6.98 -21.45
CA GLU A 683 21.11 -5.90 -21.71
C GLU A 683 21.45 -5.71 -23.19
N LYS A 684 20.83 -6.48 -24.09
CA LYS A 684 21.04 -6.35 -25.53
C LYS A 684 20.41 -5.04 -26.00
N ARG A 685 21.12 -4.37 -26.91
CA ARG A 685 20.79 -3.03 -27.44
C ARG A 685 20.73 -1.95 -26.34
N PRO A 686 21.85 -1.68 -25.65
CA PRO A 686 21.91 -0.58 -24.69
C PRO A 686 21.76 0.76 -25.42
N VAL A 687 21.05 1.71 -24.80
CA VAL A 687 20.89 3.08 -25.34
C VAL A 687 22.20 3.85 -25.25
N SER A 688 22.96 3.62 -24.19
CA SER A 688 24.28 4.19 -23.97
C SER A 688 25.21 3.18 -23.34
N THR A 689 26.50 3.30 -23.67
CA THR A 689 27.60 2.55 -23.07
C THR A 689 28.28 3.31 -21.93
N LYS A 690 27.86 4.54 -21.62
CA LYS A 690 28.42 5.32 -20.52
C LYS A 690 27.72 5.01 -19.19
N PRO A 691 28.46 4.76 -18.09
CA PRO A 691 27.85 4.36 -16.81
C PRO A 691 26.84 5.34 -16.21
N ASP A 692 27.03 6.65 -16.39
CA ASP A 692 26.15 7.71 -15.91
C ASP A 692 24.83 7.81 -16.72
N GLU A 693 24.79 7.21 -17.91
CA GLU A 693 23.64 7.21 -18.81
C GLU A 693 22.89 5.84 -18.82
N PHE A 694 23.35 4.85 -18.06
CA PHE A 694 22.76 3.50 -18.00
C PHE A 694 21.29 3.46 -17.64
N TRP A 695 20.79 4.47 -16.93
CA TRP A 695 19.37 4.60 -16.63
C TRP A 695 18.49 4.69 -17.88
N LEU A 696 19.04 5.14 -19.02
CA LEU A 696 18.34 5.15 -20.31
C LEU A 696 18.00 3.74 -20.80
N SER A 697 18.84 2.74 -20.49
CA SER A 697 18.63 1.36 -20.92
C SER A 697 17.62 0.60 -20.05
N ARG A 698 17.21 1.15 -18.89
CA ARG A 698 16.21 0.56 -17.98
C ARG A 698 14.80 0.91 -18.45
N ARG A 699 14.34 0.23 -19.49
CA ARG A 699 13.13 0.66 -20.20
C ARG A 699 12.31 -0.48 -20.76
N VAL A 700 11.09 -0.14 -21.16
CA VAL A 700 10.25 -0.94 -22.04
C VAL A 700 9.94 -0.15 -23.30
N GLU A 701 10.05 -0.83 -24.44
CA GLU A 701 9.67 -0.33 -25.76
C GLU A 701 8.48 -1.12 -26.31
N PHE A 702 7.76 -0.50 -27.26
CA PHE A 702 6.61 -1.11 -27.92
C PHE A 702 6.91 -1.30 -29.41
N GLU A 703 6.77 -2.53 -29.89
CA GLU A 703 6.83 -2.88 -31.31
C GLU A 703 5.42 -3.28 -31.79
N TYR A 704 5.03 -2.91 -33.01
CA TYR A 704 3.73 -3.34 -33.56
C TYR A 704 3.83 -4.72 -34.17
N ARG A 705 2.74 -5.47 -34.08
CA ARG A 705 2.64 -6.82 -34.60
C ARG A 705 1.81 -6.89 -35.87
#